data_AF-A0A963MFL7-F1
#
_entry.id   AF-A0A963MFL7-F1
#
_cell.length_a   1.000
_cell.length_b   1.000
_cell.length_c   1.000
_cell.angle_alpha   90.00
_cell.angle_beta   90.00
_cell.angle_gamma   90.00
#
_symmetry.space_group_name_H-M   'P 1'
#
loop_
_entity.id
_entity.type
_entity.pdbx_description
1 polymer ?
#
loop_
_entity_poly.entity_id
_entity_poly.type
_entity_poly.pdbx_seq_one_letter_code
_entity_poly.pdbx_strand_id
1 'polypeptide(L)'
;EVFEAFKRSRRQMDFADLEVHVDRLLADADLAPYLQARLDARYRHLLLDEFQETNPLQWRILLAWMSAYERDSWRPSIFLVGDPKQSIYRFRRADYRIFGHAADWLGEHFGAVRLPNTHTWRNAPAIVEVVNQVFAGLPAFVGFAAQTARQADLPGEVVVLPLVEVPAADAAATAAPATGLRDPLTTPLLVAEHLARREEARQMVATLQARVGHTLIADRDGTRPLGWGDVLILTRKRSILPEYERALREAGVPYLSVSRGQLLSTLEAADLGALLRFLTTPSDDLALVHALRTPLFECSDDFLMTLALRAEAHWWARLQALAATAHADTARAAAVVDRLRAWIALAASLPVHDLLDSIYHQADVMAAYRRRVPPAMWPGVCANLEAFLALALSVDGGRFPSLPRFVAELERLGRAADDEAPDEGALADHGGAGRVRIMTVHGAKGLEAPLVWLIDANNMRQPADAYQPLLDWPVGAAVPTHFSLHASGKLKGRARDAVFAAEDEAAARESLNLLYVAITRAEQIFVVSGSVAAGRAGESYYARLRAALDALGAGASLGALPVAAEGRAAAGDATPVERVVVAPVAAVGERRASPEASDGLAFGVAMHALIEARTSEGMPEPAGLGEAVRAAAMAILDAPDMQRFFDASCFTAAYNEVEIMHRDGRPGRIDRLVVFDDAVWVLDYKSGTVDDAMLARYRAQLRGYCEAVDGVFGTHPVRALLVFADGRREAV
;
A
#
# COMPACT_ATOMS: atom_id res chain seq x y z
N GLU A 1 5.58 -25.92 0.61
CA GLU A 1 5.74 -26.59 1.91
C GLU A 1 6.91 -26.05 2.73
N VAL A 2 8.16 -26.08 2.25
CA VAL A 2 9.30 -25.53 3.00
C VAL A 2 9.11 -24.06 3.37
N PHE A 3 8.68 -23.23 2.40
CA PHE A 3 8.40 -21.81 2.65
C PHE A 3 7.24 -21.58 3.64
N GLU A 4 6.19 -22.41 3.57
CA GLU A 4 5.07 -22.39 4.53
C GLU A 4 5.52 -22.75 5.94
N ALA A 5 6.35 -23.79 6.09
CA ALA A 5 6.89 -24.19 7.39
C ALA A 5 7.77 -23.07 8.00
N PHE A 6 8.54 -22.38 7.17
CA PHE A 6 9.34 -21.22 7.58
C PHE A 6 8.48 -20.04 8.05
N LYS A 7 7.42 -19.69 7.30
CA LYS A 7 6.47 -18.64 7.70
C LYS A 7 5.76 -19.01 9.02
N ARG A 8 5.31 -20.27 9.16
CA ARG A 8 4.68 -20.78 10.38
C ARG A 8 5.59 -20.74 11.60
N SER A 9 6.87 -21.10 11.46
CA SER A 9 7.83 -21.05 12.59
C SER A 9 8.04 -19.62 13.09
N ARG A 10 7.80 -18.61 12.24
CA ARG A 10 7.83 -17.20 12.56
C ARG A 10 6.47 -16.58 12.88
N ARG A 11 5.39 -17.36 12.82
CA ARG A 11 3.99 -16.89 12.98
C ARG A 11 3.65 -15.74 12.02
N GLN A 12 4.14 -15.83 10.79
CA GLN A 12 3.92 -14.85 9.73
C GLN A 12 2.97 -15.42 8.66
N MET A 13 2.18 -14.54 8.05
CA MET A 13 1.39 -14.81 6.85
C MET A 13 1.64 -13.69 5.85
N ASP A 14 1.71 -14.03 4.57
CA ASP A 14 1.74 -13.06 3.48
C ASP A 14 0.33 -12.77 2.94
N PHE A 15 0.21 -11.81 2.02
CA PHE A 15 -1.09 -11.45 1.44
C PHE A 15 -1.75 -12.58 0.64
N ALA A 16 -0.96 -13.46 0.01
CA ALA A 16 -1.49 -14.58 -0.76
C ALA A 16 -1.98 -15.71 0.18
N ASP A 17 -1.32 -15.90 1.32
CA ASP A 17 -1.74 -16.82 2.37
C ASP A 17 -3.13 -16.49 2.87
N LEU A 18 -3.45 -15.21 3.03
CA LEU A 18 -4.78 -14.77 3.46
C LEU A 18 -5.86 -15.26 2.49
N GLU A 19 -5.68 -15.06 1.18
CA GLU A 19 -6.63 -15.54 0.17
C GLU A 19 -6.74 -17.07 0.19
N VAL A 20 -5.60 -17.78 0.19
CA VAL A 20 -5.59 -19.25 0.17
C VAL A 20 -6.18 -19.85 1.44
N HIS A 21 -5.93 -19.26 2.60
CA HIS A 21 -6.48 -19.74 3.87
C HIS A 21 -7.98 -19.49 3.98
N VAL A 22 -8.47 -18.33 3.55
CA VAL A 22 -9.92 -18.06 3.50
C VAL A 22 -10.63 -19.01 2.56
N ASP A 23 -10.05 -19.26 1.39
CA ASP A 23 -10.58 -20.23 0.43
C ASP A 23 -10.68 -21.64 1.01
N ARG A 24 -9.59 -22.13 1.63
CA ARG A 24 -9.59 -23.45 2.30
C ARG A 24 -10.61 -23.53 3.43
N LEU A 25 -10.75 -22.45 4.20
CA LEU A 25 -11.64 -22.37 5.34
C LEU A 25 -13.12 -22.40 4.90
N LEU A 26 -13.46 -21.74 3.78
CA LEU A 26 -14.82 -21.78 3.21
C LEU A 26 -15.11 -23.06 2.41
N ALA A 27 -14.07 -23.77 1.95
CA ALA A 27 -14.20 -25.06 1.28
C ALA A 27 -14.23 -26.26 2.24
N ASP A 28 -13.90 -26.05 3.52
CA ASP A 28 -13.89 -27.10 4.55
C ASP A 28 -15.32 -27.47 4.96
N ALA A 29 -15.68 -28.75 4.83
CA ALA A 29 -17.05 -29.22 5.05
C ALA A 29 -17.52 -29.06 6.52
N ASP A 30 -16.60 -29.10 7.49
CA ASP A 30 -16.92 -29.01 8.92
C ASP A 30 -17.03 -27.54 9.36
N LEU A 31 -16.19 -26.66 8.80
CA LEU A 31 -16.12 -25.25 9.19
C LEU A 31 -17.03 -24.34 8.37
N ALA A 32 -17.27 -24.65 7.10
CA ALA A 32 -18.05 -23.81 6.21
C ALA A 32 -19.45 -23.48 6.76
N PRO A 33 -20.25 -24.43 7.30
CA PRO A 33 -21.57 -24.12 7.83
C PRO A 33 -21.54 -23.09 8.97
N TYR A 34 -20.55 -23.19 9.86
CA TYR A 34 -20.37 -22.25 10.98
C TYR A 34 -20.04 -20.84 10.48
N LEU A 35 -19.18 -20.73 9.47
CA LEU A 35 -18.78 -19.45 8.89
C LEU A 35 -19.92 -18.79 8.13
N GLN A 36 -20.64 -19.57 7.33
CA GLN A 36 -21.84 -19.12 6.62
C GLN A 36 -22.86 -18.53 7.57
N ALA A 37 -23.19 -19.24 8.67
CA ALA A 37 -24.11 -18.73 9.68
C ALA A 37 -23.66 -17.37 10.29
N ARG A 38 -22.36 -17.16 10.47
CA ARG A 38 -21.82 -15.88 10.97
C ARG A 38 -21.88 -14.77 9.93
N LEU A 39 -21.60 -15.09 8.67
CA LEU A 39 -21.69 -14.14 7.55
C LEU A 39 -23.14 -13.71 7.36
N ASP A 40 -24.09 -14.65 7.42
CA ASP A 40 -25.54 -14.42 7.31
C ASP A 40 -26.08 -13.55 8.43
N ALA A 41 -25.63 -13.80 9.67
CA ALA A 41 -26.04 -13.00 10.82
C ALA A 41 -25.57 -11.54 10.71
N ARG A 42 -24.49 -11.27 9.96
CA ARG A 42 -23.87 -9.95 9.88
C ARG A 42 -24.21 -9.18 8.61
N TYR A 43 -24.27 -9.83 7.45
CA TYR A 43 -24.33 -9.18 6.15
C TYR A 43 -25.63 -9.50 5.41
N ARG A 44 -26.42 -8.46 5.11
CA ARG A 44 -27.67 -8.57 4.33
C ARG A 44 -27.50 -8.19 2.87
N HIS A 45 -26.50 -7.36 2.58
CA HIS A 45 -26.24 -6.80 1.25
C HIS A 45 -24.74 -6.94 0.95
N LEU A 46 -24.42 -7.46 -0.24
CA LEU A 46 -23.06 -7.56 -0.75
C LEU A 46 -22.89 -6.55 -1.89
N LEU A 47 -21.98 -5.60 -1.72
CA LEU A 47 -21.62 -4.61 -2.72
C LEU A 47 -20.19 -4.90 -3.19
N LEU A 48 -20.06 -5.29 -4.45
CA LEU A 48 -18.81 -5.67 -5.08
C LEU A 48 -18.46 -4.61 -6.13
N ASP A 49 -17.48 -3.76 -5.82
CA ASP A 49 -16.97 -2.73 -6.73
C ASP A 49 -15.65 -3.18 -7.39
N GLU A 50 -15.29 -2.55 -8.51
CA GLU A 50 -14.05 -2.84 -9.26
C GLU A 50 -13.89 -4.32 -9.64
N PHE A 51 -15.02 -5.02 -9.86
CA PHE A 51 -15.05 -6.48 -10.00
C PHE A 51 -14.28 -7.02 -11.22
N GLN A 52 -13.98 -6.17 -12.21
CA GLN A 52 -13.09 -6.54 -13.31
C GLN A 52 -11.64 -6.85 -12.89
N GLU A 53 -11.25 -6.51 -11.65
CA GLU A 53 -9.93 -6.80 -11.10
C GLU A 53 -9.90 -8.06 -10.22
N THR A 54 -11.01 -8.77 -10.12
CA THR A 54 -11.09 -10.02 -9.37
C THR A 54 -10.24 -11.10 -10.03
N ASN A 55 -9.49 -11.85 -9.21
CA ASN A 55 -8.72 -13.00 -9.67
C ASN A 55 -9.53 -14.31 -9.50
N PRO A 56 -9.14 -15.43 -10.16
CA PRO A 56 -9.87 -16.70 -10.05
C PRO A 56 -10.04 -17.24 -8.62
N LEU A 57 -9.06 -17.02 -7.73
CA LEU A 57 -9.12 -17.46 -6.34
C LEU A 57 -10.14 -16.65 -5.53
N GLN A 58 -10.13 -15.33 -5.67
CA GLN A 58 -11.11 -14.42 -5.07
C GLN A 58 -12.52 -14.74 -5.55
N TRP A 59 -12.69 -15.03 -6.85
CA TRP A 59 -13.98 -15.48 -7.36
C TRP A 59 -14.42 -16.80 -6.72
N ARG A 60 -13.52 -17.77 -6.55
CA ARG A 60 -13.83 -19.04 -5.88
C ARG A 60 -14.28 -18.84 -4.43
N ILE A 61 -13.63 -17.94 -3.69
CA ILE A 61 -14.02 -17.54 -2.33
C ILE A 61 -15.44 -16.96 -2.32
N LEU A 62 -15.72 -16.00 -3.20
CA LEU A 62 -17.04 -15.38 -3.31
C LEU A 62 -18.10 -16.41 -3.72
N LEU A 63 -17.76 -17.28 -4.68
CA LEU A 63 -18.66 -18.33 -5.15
C LEU A 63 -18.99 -19.31 -4.02
N ALA A 64 -18.01 -19.76 -3.23
CA ALA A 64 -18.25 -20.63 -2.08
C ALA A 64 -19.18 -19.99 -1.05
N TRP A 65 -19.09 -18.67 -0.86
CA TRP A 65 -20.05 -17.92 -0.05
C TRP A 65 -21.44 -17.95 -0.71
N MET A 66 -21.57 -17.47 -1.94
CA MET A 66 -22.85 -17.26 -2.61
C MET A 66 -23.58 -18.56 -3.02
N SER A 67 -22.86 -19.66 -3.25
CA SER A 67 -23.44 -20.94 -3.65
C SER A 67 -24.02 -21.75 -2.50
N ALA A 68 -23.78 -21.33 -1.25
CA ALA A 68 -24.32 -22.00 -0.06
C ALA A 68 -25.82 -21.75 0.16
N TYR A 69 -26.40 -20.76 -0.53
CA TYR A 69 -27.82 -20.45 -0.42
C TYR A 69 -28.66 -21.33 -1.37
N GLU A 70 -29.63 -22.03 -0.78
CA GLU A 70 -30.68 -22.71 -1.55
C GLU A 70 -31.67 -21.68 -2.13
N ARG A 71 -32.43 -22.07 -3.16
CA ARG A 71 -33.31 -21.13 -3.88
C ARG A 71 -34.45 -20.56 -3.03
N ASP A 72 -34.89 -21.29 -2.01
CA ASP A 72 -36.05 -20.95 -1.18
C ASP A 72 -35.70 -20.48 0.24
N SER A 73 -34.40 -20.35 0.57
CA SER A 73 -33.95 -19.82 1.85
C SER A 73 -33.67 -18.32 1.78
N TRP A 74 -33.58 -17.68 2.94
CA TRP A 74 -33.11 -16.30 3.02
C TRP A 74 -31.68 -16.22 2.44
N ARG A 75 -31.43 -15.23 1.58
CA ARG A 75 -30.13 -14.99 0.93
C ARG A 75 -29.83 -13.49 0.86
N PRO A 76 -28.55 -13.08 0.84
CA PRO A 76 -28.18 -11.68 0.72
C PRO A 76 -28.52 -11.13 -0.67
N SER A 77 -28.81 -9.83 -0.75
CA SER A 77 -28.88 -9.16 -2.06
C SER A 77 -27.48 -8.80 -2.55
N ILE A 78 -27.24 -8.92 -3.84
CA ILE A 78 -25.91 -8.72 -4.43
C ILE A 78 -25.98 -7.59 -5.45
N PHE A 79 -25.05 -6.65 -5.32
CA PHE A 79 -24.82 -5.57 -6.28
C PHE A 79 -23.37 -5.61 -6.73
N LEU A 80 -23.16 -5.80 -8.03
CA LEU A 80 -21.84 -5.96 -8.65
C LEU A 80 -21.63 -4.87 -9.70
N VAL A 81 -20.54 -4.12 -9.57
CA VAL A 81 -20.14 -3.04 -10.48
C VAL A 81 -18.72 -3.29 -10.97
N GLY A 82 -18.49 -2.94 -12.22
CA GLY A 82 -17.17 -3.01 -12.82
C GLY A 82 -17.19 -2.65 -14.29
N ASP A 83 -16.00 -2.43 -14.84
CA ASP A 83 -15.79 -2.13 -16.25
C ASP A 83 -14.62 -2.95 -16.80
N PRO A 84 -14.86 -4.01 -17.61
CA PRO A 84 -13.79 -4.80 -18.23
C PRO A 84 -12.78 -3.99 -19.05
N LYS A 85 -13.15 -2.79 -19.51
CA LYS A 85 -12.26 -1.84 -20.22
C LYS A 85 -11.21 -1.21 -19.29
N GLN A 86 -11.42 -1.27 -17.97
CA GLN A 86 -10.56 -0.74 -16.93
C GLN A 86 -9.82 -1.83 -16.15
N SER A 87 -9.80 -3.08 -16.65
CA SER A 87 -9.04 -4.17 -16.05
C SER A 87 -7.55 -4.02 -16.40
N ILE A 88 -6.73 -3.65 -15.43
CA ILE A 88 -5.29 -3.35 -15.63
C ILE A 88 -4.37 -4.02 -14.60
N TYR A 89 -4.89 -4.92 -13.74
CA TYR A 89 -4.09 -5.63 -12.72
C TYR A 89 -3.83 -7.09 -13.07
N ARG A 90 -3.64 -7.43 -14.35
CA ARG A 90 -3.40 -8.82 -14.77
C ARG A 90 -2.10 -9.39 -14.22
N PHE A 91 -1.10 -8.54 -13.96
CA PHE A 91 0.12 -8.93 -13.23
C PHE A 91 -0.16 -9.41 -11.79
N ARG A 92 -1.29 -9.01 -11.19
CA ARG A 92 -1.82 -9.54 -9.92
C ARG A 92 -2.83 -10.69 -10.13
N ARG A 93 -2.91 -11.21 -11.36
CA ARG A 93 -3.80 -12.28 -11.83
C ARG A 93 -5.28 -11.90 -11.88
N ALA A 94 -5.61 -10.61 -11.94
CA ALA A 94 -6.95 -10.17 -12.29
C ALA A 94 -7.35 -10.74 -13.66
N ASP A 95 -8.61 -11.19 -13.80
CA ASP A 95 -9.13 -11.72 -15.05
C ASP A 95 -10.49 -11.10 -15.38
N TYR A 96 -10.50 -10.18 -16.34
CA TYR A 96 -11.73 -9.50 -16.78
C TYR A 96 -12.83 -10.44 -17.26
N ARG A 97 -12.49 -11.66 -17.70
CA ARG A 97 -13.45 -12.67 -18.17
C ARG A 97 -14.36 -13.14 -17.03
N ILE A 98 -13.89 -13.07 -15.78
CA ILE A 98 -14.66 -13.38 -14.58
C ILE A 98 -15.88 -12.46 -14.46
N PHE A 99 -15.77 -11.19 -14.87
CA PHE A 99 -16.89 -10.25 -14.80
C PHE A 99 -18.11 -10.75 -15.59
N GLY A 100 -17.89 -11.20 -16.83
CA GLY A 100 -18.95 -11.73 -17.68
C GLY A 100 -19.60 -12.97 -17.08
N HIS A 101 -18.75 -13.91 -16.64
CA HIS A 101 -19.17 -15.17 -16.04
C HIS A 101 -19.93 -14.99 -14.71
N ALA A 102 -19.45 -14.12 -13.82
CA ALA A 102 -20.11 -13.82 -12.55
C ALA A 102 -21.48 -13.19 -12.78
N ALA A 103 -21.60 -12.29 -13.75
CA ALA A 103 -22.88 -11.68 -14.08
C ALA A 103 -23.89 -12.69 -14.70
N ASP A 104 -23.42 -13.68 -15.48
CA ASP A 104 -24.28 -14.78 -15.97
C ASP A 104 -24.72 -15.66 -14.80
N TRP A 105 -23.78 -16.05 -13.94
CA TRP A 105 -24.05 -16.88 -12.76
C TRP A 105 -25.06 -16.23 -11.80
N LEU A 106 -24.91 -14.92 -11.53
CA LEU A 106 -25.86 -14.16 -10.72
C LEU A 106 -27.23 -14.02 -11.41
N GLY A 107 -27.27 -13.92 -12.73
CA GLY A 107 -28.52 -13.96 -13.49
C GLY A 107 -29.27 -15.28 -13.28
N GLU A 108 -28.56 -16.39 -13.38
CA GLU A 108 -29.12 -17.75 -13.25
C GLU A 108 -29.54 -18.10 -11.81
N HIS A 109 -28.75 -17.70 -10.82
CA HIS A 109 -28.93 -18.14 -9.42
C HIS A 109 -29.66 -17.10 -8.56
N PHE A 110 -29.42 -15.81 -8.80
CA PHE A 110 -29.99 -14.70 -8.02
C PHE A 110 -31.05 -13.90 -8.78
N GLY A 111 -31.29 -14.17 -10.07
CA GLY A 111 -32.21 -13.37 -10.90
C GLY A 111 -31.68 -11.95 -11.14
N ALA A 112 -30.35 -11.77 -11.13
CA ALA A 112 -29.74 -10.46 -11.30
C ALA A 112 -29.99 -9.87 -12.70
N VAL A 113 -30.18 -8.55 -12.74
CA VAL A 113 -30.41 -7.80 -13.99
C VAL A 113 -29.14 -7.03 -14.35
N ARG A 114 -28.69 -7.15 -15.60
CA ARG A 114 -27.56 -6.39 -16.14
C ARG A 114 -28.01 -4.98 -16.53
N LEU A 115 -27.35 -3.96 -15.98
CA LEU A 115 -27.62 -2.55 -16.27
C LEU A 115 -26.39 -1.91 -16.94
N PRO A 116 -26.32 -1.84 -18.29
CA PRO A 116 -25.22 -1.19 -18.97
C PRO A 116 -25.32 0.34 -18.84
N ASN A 117 -24.18 1.01 -18.67
CA ASN A 117 -24.08 2.47 -18.70
C ASN A 117 -22.97 2.93 -19.64
N THR A 118 -23.32 3.73 -20.63
CA THR A 118 -22.40 4.34 -21.62
C THR A 118 -22.27 5.85 -21.47
N HIS A 119 -22.85 6.44 -20.41
CA HIS A 119 -22.79 7.87 -20.14
C HIS A 119 -21.68 8.16 -19.14
N THR A 120 -20.78 9.08 -19.49
CA THR A 120 -19.76 9.62 -18.57
C THR A 120 -20.22 10.96 -18.00
N TRP A 121 -20.05 11.12 -16.69
CA TRP A 121 -20.23 12.39 -15.98
C TRP A 121 -18.91 13.15 -15.81
N ARG A 122 -17.80 12.53 -16.20
CA ARG A 122 -16.44 13.02 -15.98
C ARG A 122 -15.88 13.75 -17.19
N ASN A 123 -15.92 13.09 -18.36
CA ASN A 123 -15.14 13.52 -19.51
C ASN A 123 -15.92 14.52 -20.37
N ALA A 124 -15.23 15.58 -20.81
CA ALA A 124 -15.74 16.53 -21.79
C ALA A 124 -15.98 15.85 -23.16
N PRO A 125 -16.90 16.39 -23.99
CA PRO A 125 -17.25 15.80 -25.28
C PRO A 125 -16.05 15.52 -26.20
N ALA A 126 -15.07 16.43 -26.26
CA ALA A 126 -13.86 16.25 -27.07
C ALA A 126 -13.05 15.00 -26.66
N ILE A 127 -12.96 14.72 -25.36
CA ILE A 127 -12.28 13.51 -24.86
C ILE A 127 -13.08 12.26 -25.23
N VAL A 128 -14.41 12.30 -25.06
CA VAL A 128 -15.30 11.18 -25.42
C VAL A 128 -15.23 10.85 -26.91
N GLU A 129 -15.16 11.86 -27.77
CA GLU A 129 -15.04 11.70 -29.22
C GLU A 129 -13.73 10.99 -29.59
N VAL A 130 -12.61 11.39 -29.00
CA VAL A 130 -11.32 10.70 -29.19
C VAL A 130 -11.37 9.28 -28.63
N VAL A 131 -11.95 9.05 -27.45
CA VAL A 131 -12.11 7.69 -26.91
C VAL A 131 -12.92 6.82 -27.87
N ASN A 132 -14.06 7.32 -28.36
CA ASN A 132 -14.88 6.60 -29.32
C ASN A 132 -14.09 6.31 -30.61
N GLN A 133 -13.35 7.29 -31.14
CA GLN A 133 -12.58 7.09 -32.36
C GLN A 133 -11.42 6.10 -32.19
N VAL A 134 -10.74 6.11 -31.04
CA VAL A 134 -9.63 5.20 -30.77
C VAL A 134 -10.13 3.76 -30.61
N PHE A 135 -11.26 3.55 -29.92
CA PHE A 135 -11.68 2.21 -29.49
C PHE A 135 -12.83 1.60 -30.28
N ALA A 136 -13.65 2.40 -30.97
CA ALA A 136 -14.76 1.87 -31.76
C ALA A 136 -14.25 1.00 -32.92
N GLY A 137 -14.79 -0.22 -33.02
CA GLY A 137 -14.44 -1.15 -34.09
C GLY A 137 -13.08 -1.83 -33.95
N LEU A 138 -12.33 -1.61 -32.86
CA LEU A 138 -11.11 -2.37 -32.59
C LEU A 138 -11.42 -3.83 -32.24
N PRO A 139 -10.99 -4.83 -33.03
CA PRO A 139 -11.30 -6.23 -32.74
C PRO A 139 -10.75 -6.72 -31.40
N ALA A 140 -9.56 -6.24 -31.01
CA ALA A 140 -8.95 -6.55 -29.72
C ALA A 140 -9.70 -5.90 -28.54
N PHE A 141 -10.52 -4.87 -28.78
CA PHE A 141 -11.28 -4.16 -27.75
C PHE A 141 -12.77 -4.58 -27.71
N VAL A 142 -13.01 -5.89 -27.73
CA VAL A 142 -14.35 -6.51 -27.67
C VAL A 142 -15.22 -5.90 -26.57
N GLY A 143 -16.50 -5.67 -26.88
CA GLY A 143 -17.52 -5.21 -25.95
C GLY A 143 -17.55 -3.70 -25.73
N PHE A 144 -16.77 -2.92 -26.49
CA PHE A 144 -16.86 -1.46 -26.45
C PHE A 144 -18.14 -0.96 -27.09
N ALA A 145 -18.90 -0.16 -26.33
CA ALA A 145 -20.00 0.64 -26.83
C ALA A 145 -19.59 2.11 -26.81
N ALA A 146 -20.00 2.84 -27.85
CA ALA A 146 -19.74 4.27 -27.95
C ALA A 146 -20.30 5.00 -26.72
N GLN A 147 -19.49 5.89 -26.17
CA GLN A 147 -19.78 6.64 -24.97
C GLN A 147 -20.36 8.00 -25.30
N THR A 148 -21.10 8.57 -24.35
CA THR A 148 -21.67 9.92 -24.45
C THR A 148 -21.32 10.73 -23.21
N ALA A 149 -21.00 12.01 -23.41
CA ALA A 149 -20.79 12.95 -22.31
C ALA A 149 -22.15 13.45 -21.81
N ARG A 150 -22.40 13.36 -20.49
CA ARG A 150 -23.62 13.90 -19.89
C ARG A 150 -23.57 15.44 -19.84
N GLN A 151 -22.38 16.01 -19.67
CA GLN A 151 -22.16 17.45 -19.71
C GLN A 151 -21.77 17.88 -21.12
N ALA A 152 -22.78 18.12 -21.98
CA ALA A 152 -22.57 18.45 -23.39
C ALA A 152 -21.84 19.78 -23.61
N ASP A 153 -21.93 20.71 -22.66
CA ASP A 153 -21.32 22.05 -22.76
C ASP A 153 -19.97 22.17 -22.02
N LEU A 154 -19.47 21.08 -21.42
CA LEU A 154 -18.17 21.10 -20.72
C LEU A 154 -17.05 21.32 -21.75
N PRO A 155 -16.28 22.43 -21.69
CA PRO A 155 -15.22 22.66 -22.65
C PRO A 155 -14.11 21.63 -22.45
N GLY A 156 -13.57 21.12 -23.55
CA GLY A 156 -12.50 20.13 -23.51
C GLY A 156 -11.59 20.21 -24.73
N GLU A 157 -10.38 19.67 -24.56
CA GLU A 157 -9.32 19.69 -25.55
C GLU A 157 -8.49 18.41 -25.45
N VAL A 158 -8.22 17.78 -26.59
CA VAL A 158 -7.26 16.68 -26.71
C VAL A 158 -6.11 17.12 -27.60
N VAL A 159 -4.87 17.03 -27.12
CA VAL A 159 -3.67 17.53 -27.81
C VAL A 159 -2.65 16.42 -28.00
N VAL A 160 -2.20 16.23 -29.25
CA VAL A 160 -1.09 15.33 -29.60
C VAL A 160 0.12 16.19 -30.01
N LEU A 161 1.04 16.39 -29.07
CA LEU A 161 2.24 17.22 -29.29
C LEU A 161 3.17 16.59 -30.33
N PRO A 162 3.97 17.37 -31.08
CA PRO A 162 4.98 16.81 -31.97
C PRO A 162 5.98 15.93 -31.22
N LEU A 163 6.38 14.80 -31.82
CA LEU A 163 7.42 13.94 -31.25
C LEU A 163 8.73 14.71 -31.14
N VAL A 164 9.41 14.50 -30.03
CA VAL A 164 10.70 15.11 -29.75
C VAL A 164 11.82 14.24 -30.28
N GLU A 165 12.77 14.83 -31.00
CA GLU A 165 13.97 14.17 -31.48
C GLU A 165 15.19 14.61 -30.66
N VAL A 166 16.18 13.72 -30.51
CA VAL A 166 17.46 14.09 -29.88
C VAL A 166 18.19 15.06 -30.81
N PRO A 167 18.68 16.22 -30.34
CA PRO A 167 19.48 17.13 -31.14
C PRO A 167 20.65 16.40 -31.82
N ALA A 168 20.93 16.69 -33.09
CA ALA A 168 21.94 15.97 -33.86
C ALA A 168 23.34 15.98 -33.22
N ALA A 169 23.71 17.06 -32.52
CA ALA A 169 24.96 17.18 -31.79
C ALA A 169 25.04 16.20 -30.60
N ASP A 170 23.95 16.05 -29.86
CA ASP A 170 23.83 15.14 -28.72
C ASP A 170 23.73 13.69 -29.19
N ALA A 171 23.04 13.43 -30.30
CA ALA A 171 23.02 12.12 -30.94
C ALA A 171 24.43 11.67 -31.35
N ALA A 172 25.25 12.57 -31.90
CA ALA A 172 26.64 12.29 -32.24
C ALA A 172 27.50 11.97 -30.99
N ALA A 173 27.22 12.60 -29.84
CA ALA A 173 27.91 12.36 -28.57
C ALA A 173 27.52 11.03 -27.89
N THR A 174 26.39 10.42 -28.29
CA THR A 174 25.99 9.07 -27.82
C THR A 174 26.67 7.93 -28.59
N ALA A 175 27.35 8.24 -29.70
CA ALA A 175 28.14 7.25 -30.43
C ALA A 175 29.31 6.79 -29.56
N ALA A 176 29.51 5.47 -29.46
CA ALA A 176 30.65 4.92 -28.72
C ALA A 176 31.96 5.54 -29.24
N PRO A 177 32.92 5.88 -28.37
CA PRO A 177 34.21 6.37 -28.82
C PRO A 177 34.81 5.35 -29.80
N ALA A 178 35.26 5.83 -30.97
CA ALA A 178 35.77 4.98 -32.05
C ALA A 178 36.96 4.09 -31.61
N THR A 179 37.64 4.45 -30.51
CA THR A 179 38.73 3.71 -29.90
C THR A 179 38.77 3.91 -28.38
N GLY A 180 38.87 2.82 -27.60
CA GLY A 180 39.18 2.83 -26.17
C GLY A 180 37.99 2.58 -25.22
N LEU A 181 38.31 2.27 -23.95
CA LEU A 181 37.34 2.20 -22.86
C LEU A 181 37.04 3.62 -22.35
N ARG A 182 35.77 3.94 -22.10
CA ARG A 182 35.34 5.21 -21.49
C ARG A 182 35.84 5.29 -20.05
N ASP A 183 36.44 6.41 -19.66
CA ASP A 183 36.67 6.76 -18.25
C ASP A 183 35.36 7.25 -17.62
N PRO A 184 34.76 6.49 -16.68
CA PRO A 184 33.48 6.84 -16.08
C PRO A 184 33.54 8.06 -15.16
N LEU A 185 34.73 8.50 -14.71
CA LEU A 185 34.89 9.63 -13.80
C LEU A 185 34.88 10.99 -14.51
N THR A 186 35.27 11.01 -15.78
CA THR A 186 35.47 12.25 -16.54
C THR A 186 34.50 12.40 -17.72
N THR A 187 33.98 11.29 -18.25
CA THR A 187 33.10 11.30 -19.43
C THR A 187 31.79 10.58 -19.10
N PRO A 188 30.64 11.27 -19.01
CA PRO A 188 29.36 10.62 -18.68
C PRO A 188 28.90 9.66 -19.79
N LEU A 189 28.16 8.61 -19.42
CA LEU A 189 27.52 7.74 -20.40
C LEU A 189 26.26 8.44 -20.92
N LEU A 190 26.29 8.86 -22.18
CA LEU A 190 25.13 9.44 -22.85
C LEU A 190 24.33 8.32 -23.52
N VAL A 191 23.14 8.06 -23.00
CA VAL A 191 22.16 7.15 -23.62
C VAL A 191 21.16 8.00 -24.38
N ALA A 192 21.03 7.78 -25.69
CA ALA A 192 20.12 8.55 -26.55
C ALA A 192 18.68 8.60 -26.01
N GLU A 193 18.20 7.49 -25.43
CA GLU A 193 16.86 7.41 -24.82
C GLU A 193 16.69 8.37 -23.63
N HIS A 194 17.72 8.55 -22.77
CA HIS A 194 17.67 9.52 -21.69
C HIS A 194 17.68 10.96 -22.23
N LEU A 195 18.45 11.24 -23.27
CA LEU A 195 18.49 12.57 -23.89
C LEU A 195 17.15 12.94 -24.55
N ALA A 196 16.52 11.98 -25.24
CA ALA A 196 15.22 12.19 -25.87
C ALA A 196 14.12 12.48 -24.83
N ARG A 197 14.12 11.75 -23.71
CA ARG A 197 13.21 11.98 -22.58
C ARG A 197 13.45 13.32 -21.89
N ARG A 198 14.70 13.79 -21.81
CA ARG A 198 15.01 15.11 -21.25
C ARG A 198 14.40 16.23 -22.08
N GLU A 199 14.47 16.10 -23.40
CA GLU A 199 13.89 17.10 -24.28
C GLU A 199 12.35 17.04 -24.26
N GLU A 200 11.76 15.84 -24.18
CA GLU A 200 10.32 15.67 -23.92
C GLU A 200 9.91 16.34 -22.59
N ALA A 201 10.69 16.16 -21.52
CA ALA A 201 10.42 16.78 -20.23
C ALA A 201 10.52 18.32 -20.29
N ARG A 202 11.42 18.88 -21.10
CA ARG A 202 11.49 20.34 -21.35
C ARG A 202 10.26 20.86 -22.10
N GLN A 203 9.83 20.15 -23.15
CA GLN A 203 8.60 20.48 -23.88
C GLN A 203 7.39 20.45 -22.93
N MET A 204 7.33 19.46 -22.04
CA MET A 204 6.29 19.32 -21.03
C MET A 204 6.25 20.53 -20.10
N VAL A 205 7.38 20.88 -19.47
CA VAL A 205 7.48 22.02 -18.56
C VAL A 205 7.10 23.33 -19.25
N ALA A 206 7.62 23.59 -20.45
CA ALA A 206 7.32 24.80 -21.21
C ALA A 206 5.83 24.93 -21.52
N THR A 207 5.19 23.83 -21.90
CA THR A 207 3.75 23.81 -22.17
C THR A 207 2.92 24.01 -20.91
N LEU A 208 3.30 23.39 -19.79
CA LEU A 208 2.63 23.57 -18.51
C LEU A 208 2.72 25.03 -18.05
N GLN A 209 3.90 25.65 -18.11
CA GLN A 209 4.09 27.06 -17.76
C GLN A 209 3.28 28.01 -18.66
N ALA A 210 3.09 27.68 -19.94
CA ALA A 210 2.26 28.47 -20.85
C ALA A 210 0.75 28.33 -20.60
N ARG A 211 0.30 27.21 -20.00
CA ARG A 211 -1.13 26.91 -19.77
C ARG A 211 -1.60 27.24 -18.36
N VAL A 212 -0.81 26.91 -17.34
CA VAL A 212 -1.16 27.14 -15.93
C VAL A 212 -1.25 28.65 -15.68
N GLY A 213 -2.35 29.10 -15.08
CA GLY A 213 -2.68 30.51 -14.88
C GLY A 213 -3.33 31.22 -16.08
N HIS A 214 -3.34 30.59 -17.25
CA HIS A 214 -3.84 31.18 -18.50
C HIS A 214 -5.06 30.44 -19.07
N THR A 215 -5.02 29.11 -19.15
CA THR A 215 -6.13 28.28 -19.62
C THR A 215 -7.25 28.27 -18.58
N LEU A 216 -8.48 28.51 -19.00
CA LEU A 216 -9.66 28.51 -18.14
C LEU A 216 -10.35 27.15 -18.18
N ILE A 217 -10.48 26.52 -17.01
CA ILE A 217 -11.20 25.26 -16.79
C ILE A 217 -12.55 25.52 -16.12
N ALA A 218 -13.49 24.59 -16.27
CA ALA A 218 -14.84 24.69 -15.75
C ALA A 218 -15.01 23.74 -14.57
N ASP A 219 -15.22 24.29 -13.38
CA ASP A 219 -15.42 23.56 -12.15
C ASP A 219 -16.89 23.67 -11.69
N ARG A 220 -17.25 22.97 -10.60
CA ARG A 220 -18.60 23.04 -10.02
C ARG A 220 -19.00 24.46 -9.62
N ASP A 221 -18.04 25.27 -9.18
CA ASP A 221 -18.23 26.64 -8.71
C ASP A 221 -18.09 27.70 -9.82
N GLY A 222 -17.87 27.26 -11.07
CA GLY A 222 -17.73 28.12 -12.25
C GLY A 222 -16.39 28.01 -12.95
N THR A 223 -16.08 28.97 -13.82
CA THR A 223 -14.86 28.97 -14.63
C THR A 223 -13.70 29.63 -13.88
N ARG A 224 -12.56 28.95 -13.81
CA ARG A 224 -11.33 29.45 -13.16
C ARG A 224 -10.08 29.12 -13.96
N PRO A 225 -8.96 29.84 -13.77
CA PRO A 225 -7.68 29.45 -14.35
C PRO A 225 -7.21 28.09 -13.85
N LEU A 226 -6.55 27.35 -14.74
CA LEU A 226 -5.85 26.10 -14.45
C LEU A 226 -4.73 26.35 -13.44
N GLY A 227 -4.71 25.60 -12.34
CA GLY A 227 -3.65 25.60 -11.34
C GLY A 227 -2.74 24.37 -11.44
N TRP A 228 -1.63 24.38 -10.69
CA TRP A 228 -0.70 23.24 -10.64
C TRP A 228 -1.34 21.97 -10.07
N GLY A 229 -2.24 22.11 -9.09
CA GLY A 229 -2.98 20.99 -8.49
C GLY A 229 -3.96 20.28 -9.43
N ASP A 230 -4.31 20.92 -10.55
CA ASP A 230 -5.24 20.36 -11.55
C ASP A 230 -4.55 19.46 -12.58
N VAL A 231 -3.23 19.30 -12.48
CA VAL A 231 -2.38 18.59 -13.45
C VAL A 231 -2.02 17.21 -12.91
N LEU A 232 -2.34 16.17 -13.69
CA LEU A 232 -1.96 14.79 -13.45
C LEU A 232 -1.11 14.25 -14.61
N ILE A 233 0.16 13.97 -14.35
CA ILE A 233 1.11 13.39 -15.30
C ILE A 233 1.13 11.87 -15.12
N LEU A 234 0.90 11.14 -16.20
CA LEU A 234 0.84 9.69 -16.25
C LEU A 234 1.96 9.09 -17.09
N THR A 235 2.57 8.04 -16.56
CA THR A 235 3.52 7.19 -17.28
C THR A 235 3.12 5.71 -17.15
N ARG A 236 3.62 4.85 -18.03
CA ARG A 236 3.54 3.39 -17.82
C ARG A 236 4.61 2.86 -16.87
N LYS A 237 5.78 3.51 -16.82
CA LYS A 237 6.97 3.00 -16.12
C LYS A 237 7.47 4.03 -15.11
N ARG A 238 7.78 3.59 -13.90
CA ARG A 238 8.41 4.44 -12.88
C ARG A 238 9.84 4.83 -13.24
N SER A 239 10.58 3.94 -13.91
CA SER A 239 12.00 4.14 -14.22
C SER A 239 12.33 5.38 -15.06
N ILE A 240 11.33 5.98 -15.72
CA ILE A 240 11.52 7.20 -16.51
C ILE A 240 11.27 8.48 -15.70
N LEU A 241 10.53 8.39 -14.59
CA LEU A 241 10.11 9.54 -13.78
C LEU A 241 11.25 10.45 -13.34
N PRO A 242 12.45 9.95 -12.94
CA PRO A 242 13.53 10.83 -12.48
C PRO A 242 13.94 11.91 -13.48
N GLU A 243 13.87 11.64 -14.79
CA GLU A 243 14.20 12.62 -15.84
C GLU A 243 13.14 13.75 -15.91
N TYR A 244 11.86 13.43 -15.70
CA TYR A 244 10.75 14.39 -15.70
C TYR A 244 10.68 15.18 -14.40
N GLU A 245 10.87 14.52 -13.25
CA GLU A 245 10.93 15.15 -11.93
C GLU A 245 12.06 16.17 -11.85
N ARG A 246 13.22 15.85 -12.43
CA ARG A 246 14.33 16.79 -12.49
C ARG A 246 13.96 18.03 -13.30
N ALA A 247 13.30 17.89 -14.45
CA ALA A 247 12.86 19.03 -15.25
C ALA A 247 11.85 19.92 -14.51
N LEU A 248 10.88 19.32 -13.80
CA LEU A 248 9.93 20.04 -12.96
C LEU A 248 10.65 20.81 -11.84
N ARG A 249 11.63 20.16 -11.17
CA ARG A 249 12.43 20.75 -10.10
C ARG A 249 13.29 21.92 -10.58
N GLU A 250 14.00 21.76 -11.70
CA GLU A 250 14.83 22.79 -12.31
C GLU A 250 14.02 24.02 -12.72
N ALA A 251 12.76 23.82 -13.12
CA ALA A 251 11.84 24.90 -13.51
C ALA A 251 11.05 25.50 -12.33
N GLY A 252 11.27 25.03 -11.10
CA GLY A 252 10.54 25.48 -9.92
C GLY A 252 9.06 25.11 -9.90
N VAL A 253 8.65 24.11 -10.67
CA VAL A 253 7.25 23.64 -10.73
C VAL A 253 6.97 22.77 -9.49
N PRO A 254 5.95 23.09 -8.67
CA PRO A 254 5.61 22.27 -7.52
C PRO A 254 5.03 20.94 -7.99
N TYR A 255 5.62 19.82 -7.56
CA TYR A 255 5.14 18.49 -7.90
C TYR A 255 5.07 17.55 -6.70
N LEU A 256 4.27 16.50 -6.87
CA LEU A 256 4.10 15.35 -5.98
C LEU A 256 4.34 14.10 -6.80
N SER A 257 5.41 13.38 -6.46
CA SER A 257 5.58 12.03 -6.97
C SER A 257 4.85 11.09 -6.02
N VAL A 258 3.84 10.37 -6.51
CA VAL A 258 3.26 9.25 -5.74
C VAL A 258 4.15 8.04 -6.00
N SER A 259 5.40 8.15 -5.55
CA SER A 259 6.40 7.11 -5.63
C SER A 259 6.23 6.20 -4.43
N ARG A 260 5.52 5.09 -4.63
CA ARG A 260 5.55 4.01 -3.64
C ARG A 260 6.98 3.50 -3.49
N GLY A 261 7.40 3.33 -2.25
CA GLY A 261 8.69 2.79 -1.86
C GLY A 261 9.92 3.60 -2.28
N GLN A 262 9.86 4.93 -2.23
CA GLN A 262 11.02 5.77 -2.54
C GLN A 262 11.47 6.68 -1.41
N LEU A 263 10.90 6.57 -0.20
CA LEU A 263 11.28 7.43 0.93
C LEU A 263 12.79 7.42 1.15
N LEU A 264 13.44 6.26 1.15
CA LEU A 264 14.89 6.13 1.39
C LEU A 264 15.79 6.67 0.27
N SER A 265 15.20 7.01 -0.89
CA SER A 265 15.89 7.65 -2.00
C SER A 265 15.76 9.18 -2.00
N THR A 266 14.89 9.73 -1.14
CA THR A 266 14.79 11.19 -0.92
C THR A 266 16.07 11.72 -0.30
N LEU A 267 16.39 13.00 -0.56
CA LEU A 267 17.63 13.61 -0.05
C LEU A 267 17.62 13.63 1.48
N GLU A 268 16.51 14.05 2.08
CA GLU A 268 16.33 14.12 3.53
C GLU A 268 16.45 12.77 4.24
N ALA A 269 15.91 11.69 3.67
CA ALA A 269 16.06 10.35 4.25
C ALA A 269 17.48 9.81 4.05
N ALA A 270 18.12 10.06 2.90
CA ALA A 270 19.50 9.66 2.65
C ALA A 270 20.48 10.37 3.59
N ASP A 271 20.25 11.66 3.85
CA ASP A 271 21.00 12.50 4.79
C ASP A 271 20.91 11.95 6.22
N LEU A 272 19.69 11.64 6.70
CA LEU A 272 19.49 11.02 8.01
C LEU A 272 20.06 9.60 8.08
N GLY A 273 19.92 8.80 7.02
CA GLY A 273 20.52 7.48 6.92
C GLY A 273 22.04 7.50 6.97
N ALA A 274 22.69 8.49 6.34
CA ALA A 274 24.13 8.71 6.44
C ALA A 274 24.55 9.07 7.88
N LEU A 275 23.81 9.94 8.56
CA LEU A 275 24.07 10.26 9.96
C LEU A 275 23.97 9.00 10.84
N LEU A 276 22.91 8.19 10.72
CA LEU A 276 22.74 6.97 11.51
C LEU A 276 23.84 5.93 11.23
N ARG A 277 24.29 5.80 9.97
CA ARG A 277 25.44 4.95 9.61
C ARG A 277 26.71 5.41 10.32
N PHE A 278 26.99 6.71 10.32
CA PHE A 278 28.13 7.26 11.05
C PHE A 278 28.03 7.03 12.56
N LEU A 279 26.86 7.25 13.18
CA LEU A 279 26.66 7.02 14.61
C LEU A 279 26.89 5.54 14.99
N THR A 280 26.60 4.62 14.07
CA THR A 280 26.85 3.19 14.25
C THR A 280 28.30 2.82 14.02
N THR A 281 28.96 3.45 13.05
CA THR A 281 30.33 3.15 12.62
C THR A 281 31.10 4.45 12.40
N PRO A 282 31.71 5.03 13.47
CA PRO A 282 32.45 6.29 13.37
C PRO A 282 33.70 6.28 12.48
N SER A 283 34.06 5.12 11.91
CA SER A 283 35.11 4.97 10.90
C SER A 283 34.60 5.08 9.45
N ASP A 284 33.29 5.25 9.24
CA ASP A 284 32.72 5.49 7.90
C ASP A 284 32.91 6.95 7.47
N ASP A 285 33.99 7.17 6.73
CA ASP A 285 34.38 8.50 6.24
C ASP A 285 33.35 9.10 5.29
N LEU A 286 32.72 8.28 4.43
CA LEU A 286 31.72 8.77 3.47
C LEU A 286 30.46 9.21 4.20
N ALA A 287 29.98 8.42 5.16
CA ALA A 287 28.82 8.76 5.97
C ALA A 287 29.04 10.06 6.77
N LEU A 288 30.24 10.24 7.35
CA LEU A 288 30.59 11.48 8.06
C LEU A 288 30.59 12.68 7.12
N VAL A 289 31.30 12.61 5.99
CA VAL A 289 31.40 13.71 5.02
C VAL A 289 30.03 14.09 4.47
N HIS A 290 29.19 13.09 4.16
CA HIS A 290 27.81 13.31 3.76
C HIS A 290 27.05 14.06 4.86
N ALA A 291 27.05 13.56 6.10
CA ALA A 291 26.39 14.21 7.24
C ALA A 291 26.83 15.67 7.40
N LEU A 292 28.13 15.97 7.33
CA LEU A 292 28.66 17.34 7.46
C LEU A 292 28.11 18.33 6.43
N ARG A 293 27.77 17.86 5.22
CA ARG A 293 27.21 18.69 4.13
C ARG A 293 25.73 18.99 4.28
N THR A 294 25.01 18.19 5.06
CA THR A 294 23.55 18.31 5.23
C THR A 294 23.17 19.63 5.89
N PRO A 295 21.89 20.05 5.81
CA PRO A 295 21.38 21.22 6.53
C PRO A 295 21.60 21.19 8.05
N LEU A 296 21.94 20.03 8.64
CA LEU A 296 22.18 19.90 10.08
C LEU A 296 23.48 20.53 10.56
N PHE A 297 24.51 20.55 9.70
CA PHE A 297 25.85 21.05 10.02
C PHE A 297 26.33 22.15 9.09
N GLU A 298 25.84 22.18 7.85
CA GLU A 298 26.10 23.23 6.85
C GLU A 298 27.61 23.49 6.62
N CYS A 299 28.44 22.44 6.64
CA CYS A 299 29.86 22.57 6.33
C CYS A 299 30.08 22.89 4.84
N SER A 300 30.84 23.94 4.56
CA SER A 300 31.20 24.35 3.20
C SER A 300 32.21 23.40 2.56
N ASP A 301 32.35 23.46 1.23
CA ASP A 301 33.37 22.70 0.51
C ASP A 301 34.79 23.10 0.95
N ASP A 302 35.00 24.37 1.31
CA ASP A 302 36.26 24.85 1.89
C ASP A 302 36.56 24.19 3.24
N PHE A 303 35.56 24.05 4.12
CA PHE A 303 35.72 23.36 5.40
C PHE A 303 36.07 21.88 5.19
N LEU A 304 35.40 21.22 4.23
CA LEU A 304 35.71 19.84 3.86
C LEU A 304 37.12 19.71 3.27
N MET A 305 37.56 20.67 2.45
CA MET A 305 38.91 20.68 1.89
C MET A 305 39.96 20.83 3.00
N THR A 306 39.72 21.71 3.98
CA THR A 306 40.57 21.84 5.18
C THR A 306 40.71 20.51 5.91
N LEU A 307 39.62 19.75 6.07
CA LEU A 307 39.68 18.40 6.65
C LEU A 307 40.41 17.41 5.72
N ALA A 308 40.16 17.44 4.42
CA ALA A 308 40.74 16.53 3.44
C ALA A 308 42.28 16.61 3.37
N LEU A 309 42.83 17.80 3.61
CA LEU A 309 44.28 18.05 3.61
C LEU A 309 45.00 17.58 4.87
N ARG A 310 44.27 17.17 5.92
CA ARG A 310 44.90 16.69 7.15
C ARG A 310 45.44 15.26 7.02
N ALA A 311 46.45 14.95 7.83
CA ALA A 311 47.20 13.71 7.76
C ALA A 311 46.60 12.54 8.57
N GLU A 312 45.59 12.76 9.41
CA GLU A 312 45.01 11.68 10.21
C GLU A 312 44.31 10.61 9.35
N ALA A 313 44.27 9.38 9.85
CA ALA A 313 43.92 8.19 9.06
C ALA A 313 42.48 8.17 8.53
N HIS A 314 41.51 8.65 9.33
CA HIS A 314 40.09 8.68 8.98
C HIS A 314 39.47 10.04 9.33
N TRP A 315 38.37 10.41 8.68
CA TRP A 315 37.77 11.74 8.74
C TRP A 315 37.30 12.14 10.13
N TRP A 316 36.84 11.19 10.95
CA TRP A 316 36.48 11.48 12.34
C TRP A 316 37.68 11.96 13.16
N ALA A 317 38.86 11.32 13.02
CA ALA A 317 40.08 11.76 13.67
C ALA A 317 40.55 13.13 13.15
N ARG A 318 40.42 13.38 11.85
CA ARG A 318 40.73 14.69 11.24
C ARG A 318 39.88 15.80 11.83
N LEU A 319 38.58 15.55 12.00
CA LEU A 319 37.64 16.50 12.58
C LEU A 319 37.94 16.76 14.06
N GLN A 320 38.23 15.72 14.85
CA GLN A 320 38.65 15.86 16.24
C GLN A 320 39.97 16.63 16.38
N ALA A 321 40.93 16.39 15.49
CA ALA A 321 42.20 17.09 15.49
C ALA A 321 42.04 18.55 15.05
N LEU A 322 41.15 18.86 14.10
CA LEU A 322 40.81 20.23 13.74
C LEU A 322 40.15 20.97 14.91
N ALA A 323 39.29 20.29 15.68
CA ALA A 323 38.69 20.85 16.89
C ALA A 323 39.72 21.13 18.01
N ALA A 324 40.85 20.43 18.01
CA ALA A 324 41.92 20.58 19.01
C ALA A 324 43.08 21.47 18.56
N THR A 325 43.12 21.92 17.30
CA THR A 325 44.20 22.74 16.74
C THR A 325 43.71 24.14 16.44
N ALA A 326 44.56 25.16 16.60
CA ALA A 326 44.21 26.54 16.30
C ALA A 326 44.08 26.75 14.77
N HIS A 327 42.87 27.02 14.32
CA HIS A 327 42.47 27.26 12.93
C HIS A 327 41.27 28.20 12.90
N ALA A 328 40.97 28.81 11.74
CA ALA A 328 39.75 29.61 11.58
C ALA A 328 38.47 28.78 11.84
N ASP A 329 38.54 27.47 11.59
CA ASP A 329 37.41 26.53 11.67
C ASP A 329 37.32 25.78 13.00
N THR A 330 38.22 26.02 13.96
CA THR A 330 38.31 25.26 15.22
C THR A 330 37.00 25.27 16.00
N ALA A 331 36.37 26.44 16.15
CA ALA A 331 35.12 26.57 16.91
C ALA A 331 33.97 25.77 16.27
N ARG A 332 33.89 25.78 14.93
CA ARG A 332 32.92 24.98 14.19
C ARG A 332 33.20 23.48 14.34
N ALA A 333 34.45 23.07 14.16
CA ALA A 333 34.85 21.68 14.33
C ALA A 333 34.55 21.17 15.74
N ALA A 334 34.84 21.96 16.77
CA ALA A 334 34.54 21.62 18.17
C ALA A 334 33.03 21.43 18.40
N ALA A 335 32.19 22.37 17.95
CA ALA A 335 30.74 22.27 18.09
C ALA A 335 30.16 21.02 17.40
N VAL A 336 30.68 20.68 16.22
CA VAL A 336 30.27 19.47 15.48
C VAL A 336 30.71 18.21 16.23
N VAL A 337 31.96 18.15 16.71
CA VAL A 337 32.50 17.01 17.47
C VAL A 337 31.71 16.77 18.74
N ASP A 338 31.39 17.82 19.50
CA ASP A 338 30.65 17.72 20.75
C ASP A 338 29.23 17.16 20.51
N ARG A 339 28.55 17.65 19.47
CA ARG A 339 27.21 17.16 19.09
C ARG A 339 27.23 15.70 18.65
N LEU A 340 28.14 15.34 17.74
CA LEU A 340 28.27 13.96 17.26
C LEU A 340 28.67 13.00 18.38
N ARG A 341 29.56 13.41 19.29
CA ARG A 341 29.93 12.60 20.46
C ARG A 341 28.74 12.36 21.39
N ALA A 342 27.92 13.37 21.62
CA ALA A 342 26.70 13.22 22.42
C ALA A 342 25.73 12.22 21.78
N TRP A 343 25.50 12.31 20.46
CA TRP A 343 24.62 11.38 19.75
C TRP A 343 25.17 9.95 19.67
N ILE A 344 26.50 9.77 19.55
CA ILE A 344 27.13 8.44 19.63
C ILE A 344 26.86 7.82 21.02
N ALA A 345 26.94 8.61 22.09
CA ALA A 345 26.64 8.13 23.44
C ALA A 345 25.15 7.75 23.61
N LEU A 346 24.23 8.53 23.04
CA LEU A 346 22.78 8.21 23.05
C LEU A 346 22.46 6.98 22.21
N ALA A 347 23.11 6.79 21.07
CA ALA A 347 22.91 5.64 20.19
C ALA A 347 23.26 4.30 20.87
N ALA A 348 24.09 4.32 21.91
CA ALA A 348 24.44 3.14 22.69
C ALA A 348 23.36 2.74 23.71
N SER A 349 22.43 3.63 24.06
CA SER A 349 21.49 3.43 25.17
C SER A 349 20.01 3.60 24.80
N LEU A 350 19.71 4.37 23.75
CA LEU A 350 18.33 4.65 23.34
C LEU A 350 17.85 3.74 22.21
N PRO A 351 16.54 3.43 22.18
CA PRO A 351 15.85 3.01 20.97
C PRO A 351 16.08 3.94 19.78
N VAL A 352 15.98 3.41 18.57
CA VAL A 352 16.18 4.17 17.32
C VAL A 352 15.22 5.36 17.22
N HIS A 353 13.95 5.17 17.54
CA HIS A 353 12.96 6.24 17.50
C HIS A 353 13.35 7.38 18.46
N ASP A 354 13.70 7.05 19.71
CA ASP A 354 14.02 8.05 20.74
C ASP A 354 15.35 8.77 20.44
N LEU A 355 16.31 8.07 19.83
CA LEU A 355 17.52 8.67 19.28
C LEU A 355 17.19 9.67 18.17
N LEU A 356 16.34 9.28 17.21
CA LEU A 356 15.92 10.14 16.12
C LEU A 356 15.14 11.35 16.64
N ASP A 357 14.19 11.16 17.55
CA ASP A 357 13.43 12.25 18.18
C ASP A 357 14.38 13.23 18.90
N SER A 358 15.38 12.71 19.62
CA SER A 358 16.42 13.53 20.25
C SER A 358 17.23 14.32 19.22
N ILE A 359 17.60 13.72 18.08
CA ILE A 359 18.30 14.41 16.98
C ILE A 359 17.41 15.48 16.36
N TYR A 360 16.13 15.17 16.11
CA TYR A 360 15.13 16.07 15.56
C TYR A 360 14.99 17.32 16.41
N HIS A 361 14.89 17.14 17.73
CA HIS A 361 14.79 18.23 18.67
C HIS A 361 16.09 19.03 18.82
N GLN A 362 17.22 18.37 19.06
CA GLN A 362 18.49 19.04 19.37
C GLN A 362 19.12 19.75 18.17
N ALA A 363 18.88 19.27 16.96
CA ALA A 363 19.37 19.90 15.73
C ALA A 363 18.31 20.77 15.03
N ASP A 364 17.08 20.83 15.56
CA ASP A 364 15.93 21.45 14.91
C ASP A 364 15.85 21.07 13.42
N VAL A 365 15.79 19.75 13.18
CA VAL A 365 15.88 19.16 11.83
C VAL A 365 14.84 19.82 10.90
N MET A 366 13.63 20.05 11.40
CA MET A 366 12.57 20.67 10.62
C MET A 366 12.93 22.09 10.19
N ALA A 367 13.38 22.96 11.09
CA ALA A 367 13.76 24.32 10.71
C ALA A 367 15.03 24.34 9.85
N ALA A 368 15.98 23.44 10.10
CA ALA A 368 17.20 23.32 9.32
C ALA A 368 16.91 23.08 7.83
N TYR A 369 16.05 22.10 7.52
CA TYR A 369 15.64 21.82 6.14
C TYR A 369 14.75 22.92 5.57
N ARG A 370 13.79 23.45 6.34
CA ARG A 370 12.88 24.51 5.86
C ARG A 370 13.61 25.75 5.35
N ARG A 371 14.76 26.09 5.92
CA ARG A 371 15.58 27.24 5.48
C ARG A 371 16.32 27.01 4.17
N ARG A 372 16.52 25.75 3.76
CA ARG A 372 17.32 25.38 2.58
C ARG A 372 16.47 24.88 1.41
N VAL A 373 15.25 24.43 1.69
CA VAL A 373 14.31 23.91 0.70
C VAL A 373 13.42 25.04 0.17
N PRO A 374 13.19 25.13 -1.16
CA PRO A 374 12.22 26.08 -1.71
C PRO A 374 10.84 25.98 -1.02
N PRO A 375 10.12 27.08 -0.75
CA PRO A 375 8.83 27.04 -0.07
C PRO A 375 7.83 26.06 -0.69
N ALA A 376 7.83 25.99 -2.02
CA ALA A 376 6.99 25.09 -2.81
C ALA A 376 7.30 23.59 -2.58
N MET A 377 8.49 23.22 -2.12
CA MET A 377 8.89 21.84 -1.86
C MET A 377 8.72 21.45 -0.38
N TRP A 378 8.77 22.41 0.55
CA TRP A 378 8.80 22.17 2.00
C TRP A 378 7.77 21.16 2.52
N PRO A 379 6.47 21.22 2.18
CA PRO A 379 5.51 20.22 2.65
C PRO A 379 5.93 18.75 2.37
N GLY A 380 6.49 18.45 1.20
CA GLY A 380 6.94 17.09 0.86
C GLY A 380 8.13 16.66 1.70
N VAL A 381 9.13 17.53 1.82
CA VAL A 381 10.31 17.28 2.68
C VAL A 381 9.88 17.11 4.14
N CYS A 382 8.95 17.93 4.62
CA CYS A 382 8.37 17.83 5.96
C CYS A 382 7.70 16.46 6.17
N ALA A 383 6.86 16.03 5.22
CA ALA A 383 6.18 14.74 5.29
C ALA A 383 7.18 13.57 5.24
N ASN A 384 8.24 13.66 4.43
CA ASN A 384 9.29 12.65 4.34
C ASN A 384 10.12 12.55 5.62
N LEU A 385 10.46 13.67 6.25
CA LEU A 385 11.10 13.70 7.56
C LEU A 385 10.21 13.02 8.63
N GLU A 386 8.93 13.38 8.70
CA GLU A 386 7.97 12.73 9.62
C GLU A 386 7.82 11.22 9.32
N ALA A 387 7.75 10.84 8.05
CA ALA A 387 7.66 9.44 7.62
C ALA A 387 8.93 8.65 7.98
N PHE A 388 10.12 9.24 7.86
CA PHE A 388 11.38 8.62 8.26
C PHE A 388 11.45 8.39 9.77
N LEU A 389 10.97 9.35 10.58
CA LEU A 389 10.86 9.18 12.03
C LEU A 389 9.87 8.04 12.37
N ALA A 390 8.70 8.02 11.74
CA ALA A 390 7.68 6.98 11.94
C ALA A 390 8.16 5.59 11.48
N LEU A 391 9.03 5.52 10.47
CA LEU A 391 9.60 4.26 9.96
C LEU A 391 10.33 3.48 11.06
N ALA A 392 10.96 4.17 12.02
CA ALA A 392 11.60 3.54 13.17
C ALA A 392 10.64 2.74 14.06
N LEU A 393 9.33 3.07 14.03
CA LEU A 393 8.28 2.38 14.77
C LEU A 393 7.62 1.25 13.96
N SER A 394 7.66 1.31 12.62
CA SER A 394 7.02 0.28 11.78
C SER A 394 7.92 -0.92 11.51
N VAL A 395 9.24 -0.72 11.49
CA VAL A 395 10.20 -1.82 11.31
C VAL A 395 10.09 -2.83 12.47
N ASP A 396 9.93 -4.11 12.12
CA ASP A 396 9.74 -5.23 13.06
C ASP A 396 8.55 -5.03 14.06
N GLY A 397 7.53 -4.25 13.67
CA GLY A 397 6.33 -4.03 14.49
C GLY A 397 6.61 -3.24 15.78
N GLY A 398 7.59 -2.34 15.75
CA GLY A 398 7.96 -1.48 16.88
C GLY A 398 8.78 -2.20 17.96
N ARG A 399 9.16 -3.47 17.74
CA ARG A 399 10.04 -4.21 18.64
C ARG A 399 11.48 -3.76 18.45
N PHE A 400 11.84 -2.68 19.16
CA PHE A 400 13.18 -2.13 19.39
C PHE A 400 14.32 -2.80 18.60
N PRO A 401 14.49 -2.53 17.29
CA PRO A 401 15.72 -2.93 16.61
C PRO A 401 16.88 -2.16 17.24
N SER A 402 18.01 -2.84 17.46
CA SER A 402 19.26 -2.11 17.73
C SER A 402 19.57 -1.20 16.55
N LEU A 403 20.24 -0.06 16.77
CA LEU A 403 20.60 0.85 15.68
C LEU A 403 21.31 0.15 14.50
N PRO A 404 22.26 -0.78 14.70
CA PRO A 404 22.85 -1.55 13.59
C PRO A 404 21.83 -2.37 12.80
N ARG A 405 20.84 -2.99 13.48
CA ARG A 405 19.78 -3.75 12.83
C ARG A 405 18.87 -2.85 12.00
N PHE A 406 18.53 -1.68 12.54
CA PHE A 406 17.73 -0.70 11.82
C PHE A 406 18.45 -0.18 10.58
N VAL A 407 19.74 0.18 10.70
CA VAL A 407 20.56 0.61 9.55
C VAL A 407 20.66 -0.50 8.49
N ALA A 408 20.89 -1.75 8.90
CA ALA A 408 20.91 -2.89 7.98
C ALA A 408 19.54 -3.09 7.29
N GLU A 409 18.45 -2.86 8.00
CA GLU A 409 17.10 -2.92 7.44
C GLU A 409 16.82 -1.76 6.48
N LEU A 410 17.28 -0.54 6.77
CA LEU A 410 17.23 0.58 5.82
C LEU A 410 18.01 0.26 4.55
N GLU A 411 19.19 -0.36 4.65
CA GLU A 411 19.94 -0.81 3.48
C GLU A 411 19.22 -1.92 2.70
N ARG A 412 18.59 -2.88 3.41
CA ARG A 412 17.81 -3.95 2.79
C ARG A 412 16.61 -3.37 2.04
N LEU A 413 15.85 -2.48 2.69
CA LEU A 413 14.69 -1.79 2.12
C LEU A 413 15.10 -0.89 0.95
N GLY A 414 16.20 -0.15 1.06
CA GLY A 414 16.71 0.71 0.00
C GLY A 414 17.24 -0.05 -1.23
N ARG A 415 17.60 -1.33 -1.08
CA ARG A 415 17.97 -2.23 -2.19
C ARG A 415 16.79 -3.10 -2.67
N ALA A 416 15.68 -3.11 -1.94
CA ALA A 416 14.51 -3.87 -2.30
C ALA A 416 13.81 -3.22 -3.50
N ALA A 417 12.91 -3.97 -4.16
CA ALA A 417 12.08 -3.39 -5.21
C ALA A 417 11.18 -2.29 -4.62
N ASP A 418 10.76 -1.33 -5.45
CA ASP A 418 9.87 -0.21 -5.09
C ASP A 418 8.60 -0.61 -4.31
N ASP A 419 8.17 -1.89 -4.37
CA ASP A 419 6.98 -2.36 -3.66
C ASP A 419 7.25 -2.82 -2.21
N GLU A 420 8.51 -3.03 -1.83
CA GLU A 420 8.93 -3.39 -0.45
C GLU A 420 9.51 -2.20 0.33
N ALA A 421 9.97 -1.18 -0.37
CA ALA A 421 10.54 0.01 0.24
C ALA A 421 9.45 0.89 0.88
N PRO A 422 9.78 1.71 1.89
CA PRO A 422 8.80 2.57 2.56
C PRO A 422 8.37 3.74 1.67
N ASP A 423 7.07 4.02 1.70
CA ASP A 423 6.45 5.12 0.94
C ASP A 423 6.88 6.49 1.48
N GLU A 424 6.95 7.47 0.58
CA GLU A 424 7.09 8.88 0.94
C GLU A 424 5.94 9.36 1.85
N GLY A 425 6.17 10.43 2.60
CA GLY A 425 5.16 10.96 3.52
C GLY A 425 3.90 11.43 2.82
N ALA A 426 2.73 11.07 3.37
CA ALA A 426 1.45 11.44 2.81
C ALA A 426 1.20 12.95 2.90
N LEU A 427 0.81 13.57 1.79
CA LEU A 427 0.38 14.97 1.73
C LEU A 427 -1.12 15.04 1.48
N ALA A 428 -1.82 15.92 2.20
CA ALA A 428 -3.24 16.19 1.98
C ALA A 428 -3.45 16.88 0.62
N ASP A 429 -4.36 16.35 -0.19
CA ASP A 429 -4.72 16.88 -1.51
C ASP A 429 -5.74 18.02 -1.34
N HIS A 430 -5.34 19.24 -1.65
CA HIS A 430 -6.25 20.40 -1.75
C HIS A 430 -6.08 21.02 -3.14
N GLY A 431 -7.17 21.00 -3.92
CA GLY A 431 -7.21 21.45 -5.31
C GLY A 431 -6.97 22.95 -5.51
N GLY A 432 -6.74 23.34 -6.78
CA GLY A 432 -6.69 24.73 -7.25
C GLY A 432 -5.34 25.44 -7.14
N ALA A 433 -4.67 25.40 -5.98
CA ALA A 433 -3.33 25.98 -5.77
C ALA A 433 -2.25 24.92 -5.46
N GLY A 434 -2.61 23.63 -5.58
CA GLY A 434 -1.81 22.48 -5.19
C GLY A 434 -0.59 22.20 -6.08
N ARG A 435 -0.21 20.93 -6.21
CA ARG A 435 1.01 20.50 -6.89
C ARG A 435 0.69 19.58 -8.05
N VAL A 436 1.54 19.57 -9.07
CA VAL A 436 1.44 18.62 -10.18
C VAL A 436 1.62 17.20 -9.64
N ARG A 437 0.67 16.31 -9.88
CA ARG A 437 0.78 14.91 -9.45
C ARG A 437 1.39 14.09 -10.58
N ILE A 438 2.49 13.37 -10.32
CA ILE A 438 3.14 12.48 -11.29
C ILE A 438 3.13 11.04 -10.78
N MET A 439 2.62 10.12 -11.60
CA MET A 439 2.44 8.72 -11.20
C MET A 439 2.29 7.76 -12.39
N THR A 440 2.20 6.47 -12.11
CA THR A 440 1.89 5.47 -13.15
C THR A 440 0.39 5.44 -13.47
N VAL A 441 0.02 5.01 -14.67
CA VAL A 441 -1.39 4.79 -15.06
C VAL A 441 -2.12 3.86 -14.06
N HIS A 442 -1.43 2.84 -13.55
CA HIS A 442 -1.96 1.95 -12.50
C HIS A 442 -2.27 2.72 -11.20
N GLY A 443 -1.35 3.57 -10.75
CA GLY A 443 -1.52 4.40 -9.55
C GLY A 443 -2.62 5.46 -9.69
N ALA A 444 -2.95 5.86 -10.92
CA ALA A 444 -4.01 6.82 -11.21
C ALA A 444 -5.41 6.21 -11.30
N LYS A 445 -5.56 4.89 -11.17
CA LYS A 445 -6.88 4.25 -11.23
C LYS A 445 -7.76 4.79 -10.08
N GLY A 446 -8.97 5.22 -10.41
CA GLY A 446 -9.90 5.83 -9.46
C GLY A 446 -9.68 7.33 -9.22
N LEU A 447 -8.55 7.90 -9.68
CA LEU A 447 -8.32 9.34 -9.66
C LEU A 447 -8.88 10.01 -10.92
N GLU A 448 -9.01 11.34 -10.87
CA GLU A 448 -9.38 12.21 -11.98
C GLU A 448 -8.71 13.58 -11.80
N ALA A 449 -8.56 14.30 -12.92
CA ALA A 449 -7.99 15.64 -12.93
C ALA A 449 -8.50 16.45 -14.14
N PRO A 450 -8.64 17.79 -14.02
CA PRO A 450 -8.95 18.65 -15.15
C PRO A 450 -7.99 18.48 -16.33
N LEU A 451 -6.68 18.37 -16.06
CA LEU A 451 -5.66 18.11 -17.07
C LEU A 451 -4.91 16.81 -16.77
N VAL A 452 -4.94 15.88 -17.72
CA VAL A 452 -4.13 14.65 -17.69
C VAL A 452 -3.13 14.65 -18.84
N TRP A 453 -1.88 14.35 -18.54
CA TRP A 453 -0.79 14.29 -19.51
C TRP A 453 -0.15 12.91 -19.54
N LEU A 454 -0.25 12.20 -20.68
CA LEU A 454 0.44 10.92 -20.90
C LEU A 454 1.82 11.14 -21.54
N ILE A 455 2.89 10.93 -20.77
CA ILE A 455 4.30 11.08 -21.21
C ILE A 455 4.89 9.76 -21.72
N ASP A 456 5.96 9.86 -22.51
CA ASP A 456 6.69 8.72 -23.10
C ASP A 456 5.78 7.75 -23.89
N ALA A 457 4.74 8.30 -24.53
CA ALA A 457 3.67 7.53 -25.17
C ALA A 457 4.10 6.82 -26.46
N ASN A 458 5.27 7.19 -27.00
CA ASN A 458 5.84 6.59 -28.20
C ASN A 458 6.70 5.34 -27.89
N ASN A 459 7.38 5.31 -26.75
CA ASN A 459 8.37 4.28 -26.42
C ASN A 459 7.73 3.07 -25.73
N MET A 460 7.04 2.23 -26.51
CA MET A 460 6.27 1.09 -25.98
C MET A 460 7.09 -0.16 -25.64
N ARG A 461 8.38 -0.22 -25.98
CA ARG A 461 9.20 -1.43 -25.85
C ARG A 461 9.38 -1.86 -24.39
N GLN A 462 9.18 -3.16 -24.12
CA GLN A 462 9.54 -3.80 -22.86
C GLN A 462 10.75 -4.72 -23.10
N PRO A 463 11.79 -4.69 -22.25
CA PRO A 463 12.78 -5.76 -22.23
C PRO A 463 12.09 -7.08 -21.89
N ALA A 464 12.59 -8.20 -22.42
CA ALA A 464 12.08 -9.50 -22.03
C ALA A 464 12.60 -9.85 -20.62
N ASP A 465 11.70 -10.18 -19.70
CA ASP A 465 12.08 -10.73 -18.40
C ASP A 465 12.81 -12.06 -18.57
N ALA A 466 13.75 -12.36 -17.66
CA ALA A 466 14.59 -13.55 -17.75
C ALA A 466 13.79 -14.85 -17.57
N TYR A 467 12.80 -14.86 -16.68
CA TYR A 467 11.89 -15.98 -16.43
C TYR A 467 10.48 -15.46 -16.11
N GLN A 468 9.46 -15.96 -16.81
CA GLN A 468 8.07 -15.61 -16.56
C GLN A 468 7.21 -16.87 -16.38
N PRO A 469 6.23 -16.85 -15.44
CA PRO A 469 5.24 -17.91 -15.33
C PRO A 469 4.21 -17.77 -16.45
N LEU A 470 3.92 -18.89 -17.11
CA LEU A 470 2.82 -19.03 -18.04
C LEU A 470 1.74 -19.89 -17.36
N LEU A 471 0.58 -19.28 -17.12
CA LEU A 471 -0.53 -19.89 -16.40
C LEU A 471 -1.79 -19.75 -17.25
N ASP A 472 -2.43 -20.87 -17.58
CA ASP A 472 -3.80 -20.85 -18.12
C ASP A 472 -4.75 -21.35 -17.03
N TRP A 473 -5.66 -20.47 -16.61
CA TRP A 473 -6.73 -20.79 -15.68
C TRP A 473 -8.05 -20.39 -16.32
N PRO A 474 -8.78 -21.35 -16.90
CA PRO A 474 -10.10 -21.09 -17.46
C PRO A 474 -11.08 -20.60 -16.40
N VAL A 475 -11.92 -19.63 -16.76
CA VAL A 475 -12.92 -19.07 -15.85
C VAL A 475 -13.88 -20.17 -15.40
N GLY A 476 -14.12 -20.26 -14.09
CA GLY A 476 -14.99 -21.27 -13.48
C GLY A 476 -14.31 -22.62 -13.23
N ALA A 477 -13.08 -22.85 -13.69
CA ALA A 477 -12.34 -24.07 -13.37
C ALA A 477 -11.84 -24.05 -11.91
N ALA A 478 -11.89 -25.20 -11.23
CA ALA A 478 -11.41 -25.33 -9.85
C ALA A 478 -9.88 -25.16 -9.73
N VAL A 479 -9.14 -25.53 -10.78
CA VAL A 479 -7.67 -25.50 -10.86
C VAL A 479 -7.22 -25.04 -12.25
N PRO A 480 -6.00 -24.47 -12.39
CA PRO A 480 -5.45 -24.12 -13.69
C PRO A 480 -5.21 -25.37 -14.56
N THR A 481 -5.39 -25.22 -15.87
CA THR A 481 -5.17 -26.28 -16.88
C THR A 481 -3.73 -26.37 -17.32
N HIS A 482 -2.97 -25.27 -17.21
CA HIS A 482 -1.56 -25.22 -17.58
C HIS A 482 -0.77 -24.35 -16.62
N PHE A 483 0.41 -24.83 -16.20
CA PHE A 483 1.42 -24.04 -15.52
C PHE A 483 2.80 -24.43 -16.02
N SER A 484 3.57 -23.46 -16.51
CA SER A 484 4.97 -23.68 -16.87
C SER A 484 5.77 -22.40 -16.73
N LEU A 485 7.05 -22.50 -16.37
CA LEU A 485 7.97 -21.38 -16.51
C LEU A 485 8.52 -21.34 -17.94
N HIS A 486 8.77 -20.14 -18.45
CA HIS A 486 9.57 -19.96 -19.65
C HIS A 486 10.67 -18.94 -19.42
N ALA A 487 11.81 -19.19 -20.05
CA ALA A 487 12.91 -18.24 -20.12
C ALA A 487 12.75 -17.37 -21.39
N SER A 488 13.84 -16.74 -21.85
CA SER A 488 13.86 -15.87 -23.03
C SER A 488 13.07 -16.40 -24.24
N GLY A 489 12.59 -15.49 -25.09
CA GLY A 489 11.80 -15.82 -26.28
C GLY A 489 12.43 -16.82 -27.25
N LYS A 490 13.76 -17.02 -27.20
CA LYS A 490 14.49 -18.02 -28.00
C LYS A 490 14.19 -19.47 -27.60
N LEU A 491 13.59 -19.68 -26.42
CA LEU A 491 13.25 -20.98 -25.85
C LEU A 491 11.73 -21.27 -25.88
N LYS A 492 10.96 -20.50 -26.68
CA LYS A 492 9.55 -20.77 -26.96
C LYS A 492 9.45 -22.01 -27.86
N GLY A 493 9.01 -23.13 -27.30
CA GLY A 493 8.79 -24.39 -28.03
C GLY A 493 7.34 -24.55 -28.49
N ARG A 494 7.12 -25.26 -29.61
CA ARG A 494 5.82 -25.36 -30.30
C ARG A 494 4.65 -25.88 -29.45
N ALA A 495 4.93 -26.73 -28.46
CA ALA A 495 3.90 -27.33 -27.60
C ALA A 495 3.10 -26.31 -26.79
N ARG A 496 3.60 -25.07 -26.66
CA ARG A 496 2.96 -24.00 -25.88
C ARG A 496 2.52 -22.81 -26.75
N ASP A 497 2.54 -22.94 -28.08
CA ASP A 497 2.26 -21.83 -29.00
C ASP A 497 0.86 -21.23 -28.78
N ALA A 498 -0.16 -22.07 -28.53
CA ALA A 498 -1.50 -21.61 -28.23
C ALA A 498 -1.57 -20.78 -26.92
N VAL A 499 -0.83 -21.20 -25.89
CA VAL A 499 -0.81 -20.50 -24.60
C VAL A 499 -0.03 -19.19 -24.71
N PHE A 500 1.05 -19.16 -25.50
CA PHE A 500 1.75 -17.90 -25.81
C PHE A 500 0.91 -16.94 -26.64
N ALA A 501 0.17 -17.43 -27.64
CA ALA A 501 -0.73 -16.59 -28.43
C ALA A 501 -1.83 -15.97 -27.56
N ALA A 502 -2.45 -16.76 -26.68
CA ALA A 502 -3.43 -16.25 -25.73
C ALA A 502 -2.84 -15.21 -24.76
N GLU A 503 -1.62 -15.42 -24.29
CA GLU A 503 -0.91 -14.45 -23.43
C GLU A 503 -0.57 -13.15 -24.19
N ASP A 504 -0.12 -13.25 -25.43
CA ASP A 504 0.19 -12.09 -26.28
C ASP A 504 -1.10 -11.29 -26.61
N GLU A 505 -2.22 -11.96 -26.86
CA GLU A 505 -3.54 -11.33 -27.04
C GLU A 505 -4.02 -10.62 -25.77
N ALA A 506 -3.89 -11.26 -24.62
CA ALA A 506 -4.28 -10.68 -23.34
C ALA A 506 -3.35 -9.49 -22.95
N ALA A 507 -2.05 -9.55 -23.28
CA ALA A 507 -1.13 -8.43 -23.10
C ALA A 507 -1.47 -7.25 -24.01
N ALA A 508 -1.86 -7.52 -25.26
CA ALA A 508 -2.34 -6.48 -26.18
C ALA A 508 -3.63 -5.83 -25.65
N ARG A 509 -4.57 -6.62 -25.13
CA ARG A 509 -5.79 -6.11 -24.50
C ARG A 509 -5.50 -5.25 -23.27
N GLU A 510 -4.64 -5.71 -22.37
CA GLU A 510 -4.24 -4.96 -21.17
C GLU A 510 -3.56 -3.63 -21.55
N SER A 511 -2.73 -3.63 -22.61
CA SER A 511 -2.15 -2.41 -23.14
C SER A 511 -3.22 -1.42 -23.65
N LEU A 512 -4.29 -1.90 -24.30
CA LEU A 512 -5.41 -1.05 -24.69
C LEU A 512 -6.22 -0.54 -23.49
N ASN A 513 -6.46 -1.39 -22.49
CA ASN A 513 -7.12 -1.00 -21.25
C ASN A 513 -6.32 0.10 -20.51
N LEU A 514 -4.99 0.01 -20.48
CA LEU A 514 -4.14 1.06 -19.90
C LEU A 514 -4.30 2.40 -20.63
N LEU A 515 -4.33 2.40 -21.97
CA LEU A 515 -4.57 3.62 -22.73
C LEU A 515 -5.97 4.17 -22.46
N TYR A 516 -6.98 3.30 -22.40
CA TYR A 516 -8.36 3.69 -22.08
C TYR A 516 -8.46 4.32 -20.69
N VAL A 517 -7.83 3.71 -19.68
CA VAL A 517 -7.77 4.27 -18.32
C VAL A 517 -7.08 5.64 -18.34
N ALA A 518 -5.93 5.77 -19.01
CA ALA A 518 -5.17 7.01 -19.08
C ALA A 518 -5.99 8.17 -19.68
N ILE A 519 -6.66 7.96 -20.81
CA ILE A 519 -7.49 8.99 -21.46
C ILE A 519 -8.69 9.34 -20.57
N THR A 520 -9.36 8.33 -20.00
CA THR A 520 -10.58 8.52 -19.20
C THR A 520 -10.34 9.11 -17.81
N ARG A 521 -9.08 9.35 -17.41
CA ARG A 521 -8.75 10.11 -16.20
C ARG A 521 -8.94 11.62 -16.39
N ALA A 522 -8.93 12.11 -17.64
CA ALA A 522 -9.05 13.53 -17.95
C ALA A 522 -10.49 14.01 -17.86
N GLU A 523 -10.76 15.10 -17.16
CA GLU A 523 -12.08 15.74 -17.20
C GLU A 523 -12.22 16.64 -18.43
N GLN A 524 -11.22 17.50 -18.70
CA GLN A 524 -11.32 18.52 -19.75
C GLN A 524 -10.15 18.49 -20.73
N ILE A 525 -8.92 18.30 -20.26
CA ILE A 525 -7.70 18.38 -21.08
C ILE A 525 -6.98 17.04 -21.05
N PHE A 526 -6.76 16.45 -22.22
CA PHE A 526 -5.86 15.31 -22.37
C PHE A 526 -4.70 15.65 -23.30
N VAL A 527 -3.47 15.59 -22.80
CA VAL A 527 -2.25 15.84 -23.58
C VAL A 527 -1.46 14.53 -23.72
N VAL A 528 -0.93 14.28 -24.90
CA VAL A 528 0.03 13.19 -25.13
C VAL A 528 1.32 13.72 -25.74
N SER A 529 2.44 13.27 -25.18
CA SER A 529 3.79 13.55 -25.69
C SER A 529 4.59 12.25 -25.86
N GLY A 530 5.69 12.36 -26.59
CA GLY A 530 6.63 11.25 -26.76
C GLY A 530 7.91 11.72 -27.43
N SER A 531 8.93 10.90 -27.30
CA SER A 531 10.21 11.09 -27.97
C SER A 531 10.51 9.97 -28.97
N VAL A 532 11.36 10.27 -29.96
CA VAL A 532 11.84 9.29 -30.94
C VAL A 532 13.09 8.62 -30.38
N ALA A 533 12.95 7.41 -29.83
CA ALA A 533 14.10 6.56 -29.57
C ALA A 533 14.56 5.88 -30.87
N ALA A 534 15.86 5.60 -31.00
CA ALA A 534 16.40 4.92 -32.16
C ALA A 534 15.86 3.48 -32.28
N GLY A 535 14.83 3.27 -33.11
CA GLY A 535 14.29 1.94 -33.42
C GLY A 535 12.79 1.94 -33.75
N ARG A 536 12.46 1.52 -34.98
CA ARG A 536 11.14 1.26 -35.60
C ARG A 536 9.89 1.88 -34.94
N ALA A 537 9.21 2.73 -35.73
CA ALA A 537 7.81 3.10 -35.55
C ALA A 537 6.92 1.84 -35.54
N GLY A 538 6.46 1.44 -34.37
CA GLY A 538 5.39 0.46 -34.19
C GLY A 538 4.08 1.14 -33.79
N GLU A 539 3.00 0.37 -33.61
CA GLU A 539 1.72 0.86 -33.08
C GLU A 539 1.87 1.33 -31.62
N SER A 540 2.29 2.57 -31.42
CA SER A 540 2.41 3.21 -30.10
C SER A 540 1.11 3.89 -29.67
N TYR A 541 0.99 4.24 -28.38
CA TYR A 541 -0.15 5.03 -27.91
C TYR A 541 -0.20 6.39 -28.62
N TYR A 542 0.97 6.99 -28.82
CA TYR A 542 1.10 8.22 -29.61
C TYR A 542 0.54 8.05 -31.02
N ALA A 543 0.96 7.00 -31.75
CA ALA A 543 0.52 6.77 -33.12
C ALA A 543 -0.99 6.53 -33.23
N ARG A 544 -1.58 5.80 -32.26
CA ARG A 544 -3.04 5.56 -32.21
C ARG A 544 -3.82 6.86 -32.00
N LEU A 545 -3.39 7.70 -31.06
CA LEU A 545 -4.04 8.98 -30.77
C LEU A 545 -3.89 9.96 -31.95
N ARG A 546 -2.72 10.02 -32.59
CA ARG A 546 -2.52 10.79 -33.82
C ARG A 546 -3.48 10.35 -34.92
N ALA A 547 -3.56 9.04 -35.19
CA ALA A 547 -4.44 8.50 -36.21
C ALA A 547 -5.94 8.77 -35.91
N ALA A 548 -6.33 8.76 -34.63
CA ALA A 548 -7.68 9.12 -34.23
C ALA A 548 -7.98 10.61 -34.50
N LEU A 549 -7.08 11.53 -34.17
CA LEU A 549 -7.25 12.95 -34.48
C LEU A 549 -7.28 13.22 -35.99
N ASP A 550 -6.44 12.53 -36.77
CA ASP A 550 -6.43 12.65 -38.23
C ASP A 550 -7.76 12.15 -38.83
N ALA A 551 -8.31 11.05 -38.33
CA ALA A 551 -9.60 10.52 -38.77
C ALA A 551 -10.79 11.45 -38.43
N LEU A 552 -10.68 12.23 -37.35
CA LEU A 552 -11.65 13.26 -36.98
C LEU A 552 -11.41 14.59 -37.73
N GLY A 553 -10.37 14.69 -38.56
CA GLY A 553 -10.03 15.91 -39.28
C GLY A 553 -9.48 17.04 -38.38
N ALA A 554 -8.99 16.71 -37.18
CA ALA A 554 -8.57 17.67 -36.15
C ALA A 554 -7.06 17.99 -36.18
N GLY A 555 -6.26 17.23 -36.93
CA GLY A 555 -4.81 17.44 -37.05
C GLY A 555 -4.07 17.22 -35.72
N ALA A 556 -3.65 18.29 -35.05
CA ALA A 556 -2.87 18.21 -33.81
C ALA A 556 -3.69 18.33 -32.53
N SER A 557 -4.92 18.83 -32.60
CA SER A 557 -5.78 19.01 -31.43
C SER A 557 -7.25 18.99 -31.79
N LEU A 558 -8.08 18.35 -30.96
CA LEU A 558 -9.54 18.39 -31.06
C LEU A 558 -10.11 19.17 -29.87
N GLY A 559 -11.01 20.11 -30.14
CA GLY A 559 -11.59 20.99 -29.13
C GLY A 559 -10.66 22.17 -28.75
N ALA A 560 -11.10 22.96 -27.79
CA ALA A 560 -10.35 24.11 -27.27
C ALA A 560 -10.93 24.54 -25.92
N LEU A 561 -10.08 25.14 -25.07
CA LEU A 561 -10.54 25.84 -23.87
C LEU A 561 -10.38 27.35 -24.01
N PRO A 562 -11.23 28.13 -23.31
CA PRO A 562 -11.05 29.56 -23.22
C PRO A 562 -9.72 29.91 -22.53
N VAL A 563 -9.13 31.04 -22.92
CA VAL A 563 -7.88 31.56 -22.35
C VAL A 563 -8.18 32.92 -21.72
N ALA A 564 -7.67 33.16 -20.52
CA ALA A 564 -7.81 34.43 -19.83
C ALA A 564 -7.09 35.56 -20.60
N ALA A 565 -7.75 36.72 -20.74
CA ALA A 565 -7.22 37.88 -21.46
C ALA A 565 -6.00 38.52 -20.76
N GLU A 566 -5.91 38.39 -19.43
CA GLU A 566 -4.74 38.77 -18.62
C GLU A 566 -4.28 37.54 -17.85
N GLY A 567 -3.01 37.18 -17.99
CA GLY A 567 -2.41 36.09 -17.22
C GLY A 567 -2.40 36.43 -15.74
N ARG A 568 -3.07 35.64 -14.91
CA ARG A 568 -2.82 35.70 -13.47
C ARG A 568 -1.49 34.99 -13.23
N ALA A 569 -0.58 35.62 -12.49
CA ALA A 569 0.64 34.97 -12.06
C ALA A 569 0.27 33.61 -11.47
N ALA A 570 0.76 32.52 -12.09
CA ALA A 570 0.64 31.19 -11.52
C ALA A 570 1.13 31.31 -10.09
N ALA A 571 0.25 31.13 -9.11
CA ALA A 571 0.53 31.44 -7.71
C ALA A 571 1.80 30.71 -7.28
N GLY A 572 2.94 31.42 -7.29
CA GLY A 572 4.21 30.96 -6.76
C GLY A 572 4.15 30.82 -5.24
N ASP A 573 3.13 31.43 -4.64
CA ASP A 573 2.72 31.17 -3.27
C ASP A 573 1.67 30.05 -3.29
N ALA A 574 2.14 28.81 -3.33
CA ALA A 574 1.36 27.70 -2.81
C ALA A 574 1.02 28.06 -1.35
N THR A 575 -0.21 28.52 -1.11
CA THR A 575 -0.71 28.75 0.25
C THR A 575 -0.46 27.49 1.06
N PRO A 576 0.15 27.59 2.27
CA PRO A 576 0.43 26.42 3.09
C PRO A 576 -0.87 25.63 3.29
N VAL A 577 -0.89 24.39 2.83
CA VAL A 577 -1.98 23.46 3.12
C VAL A 577 -2.00 23.26 4.63
N GLU A 578 -3.07 23.71 5.27
CA GLU A 578 -3.26 23.57 6.70
C GLU A 578 -3.45 22.08 7.04
N ARG A 579 -2.84 21.65 8.14
CA ARG A 579 -2.84 20.26 8.60
C ARG A 579 -4.27 19.86 8.97
N VAL A 580 -4.89 18.95 8.20
CA VAL A 580 -6.20 18.40 8.56
C VAL A 580 -6.03 17.34 9.65
N VAL A 581 -6.61 17.61 10.82
CA VAL A 581 -6.85 16.59 11.85
C VAL A 581 -8.01 15.72 11.36
N VAL A 582 -7.72 14.49 10.93
CA VAL A 582 -8.77 13.53 10.53
C VAL A 582 -9.53 13.14 11.80
N ALA A 583 -10.78 13.57 11.90
CA ALA A 583 -11.68 13.10 12.94
C ALA A 583 -11.90 11.58 12.79
N PRO A 584 -12.00 10.81 13.88
CA PRO A 584 -12.26 9.39 13.81
C PRO A 584 -13.57 9.13 13.04
N VAL A 585 -13.52 8.22 12.07
CA VAL A 585 -14.66 7.81 11.25
C VAL A 585 -15.74 7.25 12.18
N ALA A 586 -16.94 7.84 12.13
CA ALA A 586 -18.09 7.34 12.88
C ALA A 586 -18.42 5.90 12.48
N ALA A 587 -18.68 5.04 13.47
CA ALA A 587 -18.98 3.64 13.25
C ALA A 587 -20.18 3.47 12.30
N VAL A 588 -19.97 2.75 11.20
CA VAL A 588 -21.01 2.48 10.19
C VAL A 588 -21.81 1.26 10.64
N GLY A 589 -22.83 1.49 11.47
CA GLY A 589 -23.87 0.51 11.80
C GLY A 589 -23.99 0.17 13.30
N GLU A 590 -25.23 0.12 13.78
CA GLU A 590 -25.59 -0.42 15.10
C GLU A 590 -25.94 -1.91 15.00
N ARG A 591 -25.37 -2.71 15.90
CA ARG A 591 -25.69 -4.13 16.06
C ARG A 591 -27.12 -4.26 16.60
N ARG A 592 -28.06 -4.72 15.77
CA ARG A 592 -29.34 -5.23 16.27
C ARG A 592 -29.13 -6.62 16.88
N ALA A 593 -29.71 -6.84 18.07
CA ALA A 593 -29.70 -8.13 18.73
C ALA A 593 -30.48 -9.16 17.90
N SER A 594 -29.87 -10.32 17.64
CA SER A 594 -30.59 -11.47 17.07
C SER A 594 -31.60 -12.00 18.09
N PRO A 595 -32.86 -12.24 17.71
CA PRO A 595 -33.73 -13.11 18.47
C PRO A 595 -33.29 -14.57 18.27
N GLU A 596 -33.42 -15.37 19.34
CA GLU A 596 -33.13 -16.82 19.42
C GLU A 596 -31.72 -17.25 19.86
N ALA A 597 -31.21 -16.66 20.95
CA ALA A 597 -30.40 -17.46 21.88
C ALA A 597 -31.35 -18.14 22.88
N SER A 598 -31.21 -19.44 23.14
CA SER A 598 -32.00 -20.07 24.21
C SER A 598 -31.68 -19.38 25.54
N ASP A 599 -32.67 -19.19 26.42
CA ASP A 599 -32.51 -18.48 27.69
C ASP A 599 -31.34 -19.03 28.52
N GLY A 600 -31.06 -20.34 28.43
CA GLY A 600 -29.93 -20.99 29.10
C GLY A 600 -28.56 -20.65 28.51
N LEU A 601 -28.45 -20.49 27.19
CA LEU A 601 -27.21 -20.06 26.52
C LEU A 601 -26.94 -18.58 26.80
N ALA A 602 -27.97 -17.74 26.73
CA ALA A 602 -27.88 -16.31 27.08
C ALA A 602 -27.48 -16.11 28.55
N PHE A 603 -28.06 -16.91 29.46
CA PHE A 603 -27.70 -16.92 30.87
C PHE A 603 -26.23 -17.31 31.10
N GLY A 604 -25.75 -18.37 30.44
CA GLY A 604 -24.36 -18.82 30.55
C GLY A 604 -23.35 -17.77 30.06
N VAL A 605 -23.58 -17.22 28.86
CA VAL A 605 -22.72 -16.16 28.29
C VAL A 605 -22.70 -14.91 29.17
N ALA A 606 -23.85 -14.51 29.72
CA ALA A 606 -23.95 -13.35 30.60
C ALA A 606 -23.24 -13.58 31.95
N MET A 607 -23.30 -14.80 32.49
CA MET A 607 -22.62 -15.19 33.72
C MET A 607 -21.09 -15.19 33.54
N HIS A 608 -20.60 -15.79 32.45
CA HIS A 608 -19.16 -15.79 32.10
C HIS A 608 -18.62 -14.38 31.96
N ALA A 609 -19.32 -13.52 31.20
CA ALA A 609 -18.91 -12.14 30.98
C ALA A 609 -18.82 -11.33 32.30
N LEU A 610 -19.70 -11.59 33.27
CA LEU A 610 -19.64 -10.95 34.58
C LEU A 610 -18.45 -11.45 35.42
N ILE A 611 -18.18 -12.76 35.42
CA ILE A 611 -17.02 -13.33 36.12
C ILE A 611 -15.71 -12.80 35.51
N GLU A 612 -15.63 -12.72 34.18
CA GLU A 612 -14.47 -12.17 33.47
C GLU A 612 -14.25 -10.69 33.82
N ALA A 613 -15.29 -9.86 33.76
CA ALA A 613 -15.20 -8.44 34.09
C ALA A 613 -14.76 -8.19 35.54
N ARG A 614 -15.20 -9.04 36.47
CA ARG A 614 -14.85 -8.93 37.90
C ARG A 614 -13.45 -9.43 38.24
N THR A 615 -12.86 -10.24 37.37
CA THR A 615 -11.57 -10.89 37.62
C THR A 615 -10.44 -10.40 36.69
N SER A 616 -10.75 -9.45 35.80
CA SER A 616 -9.80 -8.81 34.89
C SER A 616 -9.72 -7.31 35.18
N GLU A 617 -8.51 -6.78 35.37
CA GLU A 617 -8.33 -5.33 35.59
C GLU A 617 -8.76 -4.53 34.36
N GLY A 618 -9.60 -3.51 34.56
CA GLY A 618 -10.01 -2.56 33.52
C GLY A 618 -11.15 -2.99 32.60
N MET A 619 -11.75 -4.17 32.80
CA MET A 619 -12.90 -4.62 32.00
C MET A 619 -14.23 -4.07 32.57
N PRO A 620 -15.07 -3.41 31.76
CA PRO A 620 -16.36 -2.89 32.22
C PRO A 620 -17.36 -4.03 32.46
N GLU A 621 -18.15 -3.91 33.53
CA GLU A 621 -19.24 -4.86 33.78
C GLU A 621 -20.31 -4.82 32.68
N PRO A 622 -20.85 -5.98 32.26
CA PRO A 622 -21.92 -6.02 31.28
C PRO A 622 -23.19 -5.29 31.79
N ALA A 623 -23.73 -4.39 30.98
CA ALA A 623 -24.99 -3.71 31.30
C ALA A 623 -26.20 -4.64 31.11
N GLY A 624 -27.28 -4.42 31.87
CA GLY A 624 -28.56 -5.12 31.67
C GLY A 624 -28.63 -6.56 32.18
N LEU A 625 -27.68 -6.99 33.04
CA LEU A 625 -27.70 -8.34 33.61
C LEU A 625 -28.90 -8.55 34.55
N GLY A 626 -29.59 -9.70 34.40
CA GLY A 626 -30.66 -10.13 35.28
C GLY A 626 -30.15 -10.53 36.67
N GLU A 627 -31.03 -10.45 37.68
CA GLU A 627 -30.69 -10.75 39.08
C GLU A 627 -30.18 -12.18 39.27
N ALA A 628 -30.76 -13.16 38.56
CA ALA A 628 -30.34 -14.55 38.61
C ALA A 628 -28.91 -14.77 38.08
N VAL A 629 -28.49 -14.02 37.05
CA VAL A 629 -27.12 -14.09 36.51
C VAL A 629 -26.12 -13.52 37.51
N ARG A 630 -26.46 -12.37 38.14
CA ARG A 630 -25.62 -11.79 39.19
C ARG A 630 -25.49 -12.74 40.39
N ALA A 631 -26.61 -13.31 40.84
CA ALA A 631 -26.60 -14.25 41.96
C ALA A 631 -25.72 -15.47 41.68
N ALA A 632 -25.80 -16.06 40.48
CA ALA A 632 -24.97 -17.20 40.10
C ALA A 632 -23.48 -16.86 40.01
N ALA A 633 -23.13 -15.72 39.39
CA ALA A 633 -21.74 -15.27 39.31
C ALA A 633 -21.15 -14.98 40.70
N MET A 634 -21.89 -14.27 41.56
CA MET A 634 -21.44 -13.97 42.93
C MET A 634 -21.36 -15.22 43.80
N ALA A 635 -22.25 -16.21 43.62
CA ALA A 635 -22.15 -17.50 44.32
C ALA A 635 -20.84 -18.26 44.00
N ILE A 636 -20.24 -18.02 42.83
CA ILE A 636 -18.93 -18.57 42.46
C ILE A 636 -17.79 -17.69 43.01
N LEU A 637 -17.88 -16.37 42.82
CA LEU A 637 -16.83 -15.42 43.21
C LEU A 637 -16.67 -15.29 44.74
N ASP A 638 -17.77 -15.30 45.49
CA ASP A 638 -17.77 -15.11 46.95
C ASP A 638 -17.54 -16.42 47.72
N ALA A 639 -17.52 -17.56 47.02
CA ALA A 639 -17.34 -18.86 47.66
C ALA A 639 -15.97 -18.97 48.37
N PRO A 640 -15.92 -19.28 49.69
CA PRO A 640 -14.68 -19.28 50.45
C PRO A 640 -13.58 -20.20 49.88
N ASP A 641 -13.97 -21.35 49.32
CA ASP A 641 -13.06 -22.31 48.70
C ASP A 641 -12.58 -21.91 47.29
N MET A 642 -13.26 -20.95 46.65
CA MET A 642 -12.90 -20.42 45.33
C MET A 642 -12.07 -19.14 45.38
N GLN A 643 -12.01 -18.46 46.53
CA GLN A 643 -11.24 -17.22 46.71
C GLN A 643 -9.79 -17.36 46.23
N ARG A 644 -9.16 -18.52 46.47
CA ARG A 644 -7.79 -18.80 46.01
C ARG A 644 -7.57 -18.69 44.50
N PHE A 645 -8.63 -18.75 43.68
CA PHE A 645 -8.55 -18.65 42.22
C PHE A 645 -8.85 -17.24 41.69
N PHE A 646 -9.34 -16.34 42.55
CA PHE A 646 -9.81 -15.00 42.16
C PHE A 646 -9.07 -13.88 42.88
N ASP A 647 -8.58 -14.11 44.09
CA ASP A 647 -7.74 -13.17 44.84
C ASP A 647 -6.32 -13.13 44.24
N ALA A 648 -5.93 -11.98 43.69
CA ALA A 648 -4.62 -11.76 43.08
C ALA A 648 -3.43 -11.95 44.03
N SER A 649 -3.65 -11.95 45.36
CA SER A 649 -2.61 -12.26 46.34
C SER A 649 -2.32 -13.76 46.50
N CYS A 650 -3.18 -14.62 45.96
CA CYS A 650 -3.13 -16.07 46.16
C CYS A 650 -2.48 -16.85 45.00
N PHE A 651 -2.20 -16.22 43.86
CA PHE A 651 -1.62 -16.87 42.67
C PHE A 651 -0.57 -15.98 41.98
N THR A 652 0.30 -16.61 41.20
CA THR A 652 1.40 -15.95 40.49
C THR A 652 0.92 -15.27 39.21
N ALA A 653 -0.02 -15.91 38.51
CA ALA A 653 -0.70 -15.33 37.35
C ALA A 653 -2.07 -15.99 37.14
N ALA A 654 -3.04 -15.24 36.59
CA ALA A 654 -4.32 -15.79 36.16
C ALA A 654 -4.71 -15.19 34.81
N TYR A 655 -5.36 -16.01 33.97
CA TYR A 655 -5.80 -15.65 32.63
C TYR A 655 -7.25 -16.09 32.45
N ASN A 656 -8.07 -15.23 31.86
CA ASN A 656 -9.44 -15.57 31.48
C ASN A 656 -9.49 -15.87 29.98
N GLU A 657 -10.42 -16.74 29.58
CA GLU A 657 -10.77 -16.98 28.19
C GLU A 657 -9.57 -17.38 27.30
N VAL A 658 -8.77 -18.33 27.80
CA VAL A 658 -7.52 -18.76 27.15
C VAL A 658 -7.83 -19.69 25.99
N GLU A 659 -7.52 -19.24 24.77
CA GLU A 659 -7.56 -20.09 23.58
C GLU A 659 -6.39 -21.08 23.58
N ILE A 660 -6.73 -22.36 23.38
CA ILE A 660 -5.75 -23.46 23.32
C ILE A 660 -5.96 -24.30 22.07
N MET A 661 -4.92 -25.03 21.70
CA MET A 661 -4.96 -26.03 20.64
C MET A 661 -4.72 -27.40 21.27
N HIS A 662 -5.66 -28.33 21.11
CA HIS A 662 -5.48 -29.72 21.48
C HIS A 662 -4.39 -30.37 20.62
N ARG A 663 -3.79 -31.47 21.11
CA ARG A 663 -2.71 -32.19 20.38
C ARG A 663 -3.16 -32.75 19.02
N ASP A 664 -4.45 -32.95 18.84
CA ASP A 664 -5.07 -33.40 17.59
C ASP A 664 -5.47 -32.24 16.66
N GLY A 665 -5.10 -31.00 17.00
CA GLY A 665 -5.34 -29.82 16.17
C GLY A 665 -6.75 -29.23 16.31
N ARG A 666 -7.58 -29.70 17.24
CA ARG A 666 -8.87 -29.07 17.55
C ARG A 666 -8.67 -27.83 18.43
N PRO A 667 -9.34 -26.70 18.15
CA PRO A 667 -9.31 -25.54 19.03
C PRO A 667 -10.16 -25.79 20.29
N GLY A 668 -9.71 -25.25 21.41
CA GLY A 668 -10.41 -25.27 22.70
C GLY A 668 -10.29 -23.90 23.38
N ARG A 669 -11.15 -23.65 24.36
CA ARG A 669 -11.14 -22.40 25.13
C ARG A 669 -11.37 -22.70 26.60
N ILE A 670 -10.45 -22.24 27.43
CA ILE A 670 -10.47 -22.40 28.87
C ILE A 670 -11.05 -21.12 29.48
N ASP A 671 -12.12 -21.24 30.27
CA ASP A 671 -12.76 -20.07 30.88
C ASP A 671 -11.80 -19.34 31.84
N ARG A 672 -11.07 -20.09 32.69
CA ARG A 672 -10.03 -19.50 33.55
C ARG A 672 -8.85 -20.45 33.80
N LEU A 673 -7.64 -19.91 33.66
CA LEU A 673 -6.37 -20.60 33.92
C LEU A 673 -5.62 -19.87 35.03
N VAL A 674 -5.30 -20.57 36.13
CA VAL A 674 -4.62 -19.99 37.29
C VAL A 674 -3.30 -20.71 37.55
N VAL A 675 -2.22 -19.95 37.66
CA VAL A 675 -0.86 -20.43 37.89
C VAL A 675 -0.45 -20.13 39.32
N PHE A 676 -0.19 -21.18 40.10
CA PHE A 676 0.42 -21.12 41.42
C PHE A 676 1.88 -21.57 41.34
N ASP A 677 2.64 -21.34 42.40
CA ASP A 677 4.04 -21.78 42.51
C ASP A 677 4.21 -23.30 42.52
N ASP A 678 3.15 -24.07 42.82
CA ASP A 678 3.19 -25.53 42.95
C ASP A 678 2.28 -26.29 41.95
N ALA A 679 1.39 -25.60 41.23
CA ALA A 679 0.42 -26.21 40.32
C ALA A 679 -0.21 -25.21 39.34
N VAL A 680 -0.74 -25.72 38.23
CA VAL A 680 -1.59 -24.95 37.30
C VAL A 680 -3.01 -25.50 37.34
N TRP A 681 -4.01 -24.62 37.43
CA TRP A 681 -5.42 -24.99 37.52
C TRP A 681 -6.22 -24.49 36.32
N VAL A 682 -6.97 -25.40 35.70
CA VAL A 682 -7.92 -25.13 34.62
C VAL A 682 -9.33 -25.15 35.20
N LEU A 683 -10.05 -24.03 35.09
CA LEU A 683 -11.42 -23.87 35.55
C LEU A 683 -12.34 -23.70 34.32
N ASP A 684 -13.48 -24.37 34.36
CA ASP A 684 -14.50 -24.34 33.32
C ASP A 684 -15.88 -24.24 33.99
N TYR A 685 -16.64 -23.19 33.65
CA TYR A 685 -17.92 -22.88 34.28
C TYR A 685 -19.08 -23.40 33.43
N LYS A 686 -20.12 -23.93 34.10
CA LYS A 686 -21.32 -24.48 33.44
C LYS A 686 -22.60 -23.98 34.10
N SER A 687 -23.52 -23.49 33.27
CA SER A 687 -24.79 -22.87 33.71
C SER A 687 -26.01 -23.80 33.68
N GLY A 688 -25.93 -24.97 33.05
CA GLY A 688 -27.07 -25.87 32.85
C GLY A 688 -27.17 -27.01 33.88
N THR A 689 -28.36 -27.60 34.02
CA THR A 689 -28.55 -28.88 34.71
C THR A 689 -27.86 -30.00 33.94
N VAL A 690 -27.02 -30.77 34.61
CA VAL A 690 -26.12 -31.76 33.98
C VAL A 690 -26.56 -33.17 34.34
N ASP A 691 -26.74 -34.01 33.31
CA ASP A 691 -26.90 -35.46 33.47
C ASP A 691 -25.53 -36.19 33.42
N ASP A 692 -25.51 -37.48 33.78
CA ASP A 692 -24.27 -38.25 33.87
C ASP A 692 -23.51 -38.32 32.52
N ALA A 693 -24.22 -38.27 31.39
CA ALA A 693 -23.62 -38.31 30.05
C ALA A 693 -22.92 -36.99 29.72
N MET A 694 -23.54 -35.86 30.04
CA MET A 694 -22.99 -34.52 29.83
C MET A 694 -21.81 -34.27 30.79
N LEU A 695 -21.88 -34.79 32.02
CA LEU A 695 -20.77 -34.73 32.97
C LEU A 695 -19.54 -35.50 32.47
N ALA A 696 -19.74 -36.71 31.92
CA ALA A 696 -18.66 -37.49 31.32
C ALA A 696 -17.99 -36.73 30.14
N ARG A 697 -18.78 -36.01 29.33
CA ARG A 697 -18.27 -35.19 28.23
C ARG A 697 -17.44 -34.00 28.72
N TYR A 698 -17.88 -33.31 29.78
CA TYR A 698 -17.13 -32.21 30.38
C TYR A 698 -15.81 -32.67 31.00
N ARG A 699 -15.81 -33.84 31.68
CA ARG A 699 -14.57 -34.46 32.17
C ARG A 699 -13.59 -34.74 31.03
N ALA A 700 -14.06 -35.29 29.91
CA ALA A 700 -13.22 -35.56 28.75
C ALA A 700 -12.64 -34.27 28.13
N GLN A 701 -13.46 -33.21 28.05
CA GLN A 701 -13.03 -31.90 27.56
C GLN A 701 -11.92 -31.30 28.45
N LEU A 702 -12.11 -31.29 29.77
CA LEU A 702 -11.11 -30.78 30.71
C LEU A 702 -9.82 -31.57 30.72
N ARG A 703 -9.85 -32.90 30.56
CA ARG A 703 -8.62 -33.68 30.36
C ARG A 703 -7.87 -33.22 29.12
N GLY A 704 -8.58 -32.98 28.01
CA GLY A 704 -8.00 -32.42 26.80
C GLY A 704 -7.38 -31.03 27.02
N TYR A 705 -7.98 -30.20 27.87
CA TYR A 705 -7.42 -28.91 28.26
C TYR A 705 -6.16 -29.07 29.12
N CYS A 706 -6.18 -29.94 30.13
CA CYS A 706 -5.03 -30.24 30.96
C CYS A 706 -3.85 -30.77 30.13
N GLU A 707 -4.08 -31.67 29.17
CA GLU A 707 -3.04 -32.19 28.28
C GLU A 707 -2.41 -31.12 27.38
N ALA A 708 -3.22 -30.14 26.94
CA ALA A 708 -2.74 -29.01 26.14
C ALA A 708 -1.91 -28.04 26.99
N VAL A 709 -2.37 -27.75 28.22
CA VAL A 709 -1.69 -26.87 29.18
C VAL A 709 -0.40 -27.51 29.71
N ASP A 710 -0.38 -28.82 29.97
CA ASP A 710 0.79 -29.57 30.43
C ASP A 710 1.96 -29.47 29.43
N GLY A 711 1.66 -29.47 28.12
CA GLY A 711 2.66 -29.25 27.08
C GLY A 711 3.34 -27.88 27.13
N VAL A 712 2.75 -26.90 27.80
CA VAL A 712 3.26 -25.52 27.94
C VAL A 712 3.92 -25.30 29.30
N PHE A 713 3.31 -25.81 30.38
CA PHE A 713 3.71 -25.54 31.77
C PHE A 713 4.45 -26.70 32.47
N GLY A 714 4.89 -27.72 31.72
CA GLY A 714 5.35 -29.07 32.14
C GLY A 714 6.43 -29.23 33.24
N THR A 715 6.69 -28.19 34.02
CA THR A 715 7.37 -28.21 35.32
C THR A 715 6.41 -28.29 36.52
N HIS A 716 5.12 -27.97 36.35
CA HIS A 716 4.11 -27.97 37.43
C HIS A 716 2.94 -28.92 37.11
N PRO A 717 2.37 -29.62 38.11
CA PRO A 717 1.19 -30.46 37.91
C PRO A 717 -0.03 -29.64 37.48
N VAL A 718 -0.70 -30.06 36.41
CA VAL A 718 -1.93 -29.44 35.91
C VAL A 718 -3.15 -30.14 36.51
N ARG A 719 -4.10 -29.38 37.06
CA ARG A 719 -5.35 -29.85 37.68
C ARG A 719 -6.55 -29.15 37.04
N ALA A 720 -7.71 -29.80 37.07
CA ALA A 720 -8.94 -29.26 36.51
C ALA A 720 -10.08 -29.21 37.53
N LEU A 721 -10.93 -28.18 37.43
CA LEU A 721 -12.12 -28.01 38.24
C LEU A 721 -13.32 -27.58 37.40
N LEU A 722 -14.39 -28.37 37.44
CA LEU A 722 -15.71 -27.98 36.93
C LEU A 722 -16.43 -27.17 38.00
N VAL A 723 -17.00 -26.03 37.60
CA VAL A 723 -17.75 -25.15 38.50
C VAL A 723 -19.13 -24.89 37.92
N PHE A 724 -20.17 -25.20 38.69
CA PHE A 724 -21.56 -25.03 38.28
C PHE A 724 -22.17 -23.74 38.84
N ALA A 725 -23.14 -23.17 38.12
CA ALA A 725 -23.87 -21.98 38.53
C ALA A 725 -24.64 -22.13 39.86
N ASP A 726 -24.92 -23.36 40.29
CA ASP A 726 -25.54 -23.68 41.58
C ASP A 726 -24.52 -23.78 42.74
N GLY A 727 -23.23 -23.54 42.47
CA GLY A 727 -22.16 -23.60 43.45
C GLY A 727 -21.56 -25.00 43.64
N ARG A 728 -22.04 -26.03 42.95
CA ARG A 728 -21.41 -27.36 42.96
C ARG A 728 -20.04 -27.28 42.26
N ARG A 729 -19.04 -28.00 42.78
CA ARG A 729 -17.72 -28.15 42.14
C ARG A 729 -17.32 -29.60 42.03
N GLU A 730 -16.58 -29.92 40.98
CA GLU A 730 -16.09 -31.27 40.73
C GLU A 730 -14.66 -31.24 40.20
N ALA A 731 -13.74 -31.86 40.94
CA ALA A 731 -12.36 -32.02 40.49
C ALA A 731 -12.28 -33.16 39.46
N VAL A 732 -11.53 -32.93 38.37
CA VAL A 732 -11.41 -33.86 37.23
C VAL A 732 -10.05 -34.53 37.19
#